data_AF-A0A9X3XEI6-F1
#
_entry.id   AF-A0A9X3XEI6-F1
#
_cell.length_a   1.000
_cell.length_b   1.000
_cell.length_c   1.000
_cell.angle_alpha   90.00
_cell.angle_beta   90.00
_cell.angle_gamma   90.00
#
_symmetry.space_group_name_H-M   'P 1'
#
loop_
_entity.id
_entity.type
_entity.pdbx_description
1 polymer ?
#
loop_
_entity_poly.entity_id
_entity_poly.type
_entity_poly.pdbx_seq_one_letter_code
_entity_poly.pdbx_strand_id
1 'polypeptide(L)'
;MKQNRLRSFGLGLSFLTAAAVLPLACSPDSGIKPGGWNVSGSGGGMSSSGAAGAGGDGGSLFIDSGGTCGDPTDKDKDLIADFLELGPDKDTDGDGTPDALDNDSDGDGVLDADEAANPFLLNDEPGQTRDDACDLLADSDGDGDPDVRDLDSDNDGVSDTQETTYDANGAKGCRVRVDCDEDGVIDLVELAAGSNPTDKGSVPADAGLYFVLPYQGGEQTKDFTFSTGVAKADIYFLIDTTASMQPAIDNLKASIDTEIIPTILNGDPAASPPIPAIGDAWIGVGEVRDVPWLPYGQDGDALYRYRFQVGAQTISGDLAPPVFDGQKYTAPVATKQILGTLTAGGGGDAPEGTSQALWLAATNPNNYALTIGGIWNYPQHACPLAGSIGAPCFRPESLPIFVLITDAAFHNGPNVTHQYDGAKVGGSVKTYADAVTALNNINAKVVGVPVATGSPGAARADLTDLATQTGSLYHDPAFGGKDYPLVPKTDVGSGSVSKEVVRLLGLLAGSGLHDVTTAHENYACDGGIDCTGDGVPDLAYQNPPVDQGMMPFDASTLITKIETLESPATPLPYASRTETTFYGLQGDAPVTFRVHAVNNTIKPATLLVMRALIRVRTPDGQVLGGKNGIKLVYFVLPQYIPKVK
;
A
#
# COMPACT_ATOMS: atom_id res chain seq x y z
N MET A 1 34.92 28.08 -9.93
CA MET A 1 34.50 27.70 -11.30
C MET A 1 34.72 26.21 -11.51
N LYS A 2 33.67 25.41 -11.36
CA LYS A 2 33.42 24.13 -12.05
C LYS A 2 32.01 23.68 -11.62
N GLN A 3 31.21 23.34 -12.62
CA GLN A 3 29.76 23.26 -12.58
C GLN A 3 29.26 22.08 -11.73
N ASN A 4 28.42 22.37 -10.74
CA ASN A 4 27.56 21.39 -10.08
C ASN A 4 26.44 21.00 -11.04
N ARG A 5 26.45 19.77 -11.55
CA ARG A 5 25.24 19.12 -12.06
C ARG A 5 24.50 18.53 -10.85
N LEU A 6 23.56 19.30 -10.28
CA LEU A 6 22.50 18.70 -9.48
C LEU A 6 21.67 17.82 -10.43
N ARG A 7 21.68 16.51 -10.20
CA ARG A 7 20.57 15.65 -10.64
C ARG A 7 19.47 15.84 -9.60
N SER A 8 18.47 16.63 -9.94
CA SER A 8 17.17 16.51 -9.29
C SER A 8 16.69 15.09 -9.54
N PHE A 9 16.48 14.32 -8.47
CA PHE A 9 15.56 13.19 -8.54
C PHE A 9 14.20 13.80 -8.84
N GLY A 10 13.81 13.76 -10.11
CA GLY A 10 12.53 14.25 -10.56
C GLY A 10 11.44 13.44 -9.86
N LEU A 11 10.51 14.16 -9.22
CA LEU A 11 9.11 13.79 -9.23
C LEU A 11 8.71 13.62 -10.70
N GLY A 12 8.90 12.41 -11.21
CA GLY A 12 8.38 12.01 -12.51
C GLY A 12 6.92 11.61 -12.33
N LEU A 13 6.04 12.58 -12.06
CA LEU A 13 4.64 12.44 -12.47
C LEU A 13 4.66 12.37 -14.00
N SER A 14 4.78 11.16 -14.52
CA SER A 14 4.41 10.90 -15.90
C SER A 14 2.89 10.86 -15.91
N PHE A 15 2.27 12.03 -16.12
CA PHE A 15 0.92 12.07 -16.66
C PHE A 15 0.97 11.38 -18.02
N LEU A 16 0.67 10.08 -18.05
CA LEU A 16 0.08 9.54 -19.24
C LEU A 16 -1.29 10.20 -19.34
N THR A 17 -1.44 11.04 -20.35
CA THR A 17 -2.71 11.49 -20.90
C THR A 17 -3.52 10.27 -21.31
N ALA A 18 -4.14 9.59 -20.36
CA ALA A 18 -5.41 8.96 -20.61
C ALA A 18 -6.41 10.10 -20.54
N ALA A 19 -6.91 10.54 -21.70
CA ALA A 19 -8.20 11.20 -21.74
C ALA A 19 -9.21 10.17 -21.22
N ALA A 20 -9.38 10.15 -19.90
CA ALA A 20 -10.49 9.46 -19.27
C ALA A 20 -11.72 10.23 -19.73
N VAL A 21 -12.45 9.65 -20.68
CA VAL A 21 -13.86 9.97 -20.85
C VAL A 21 -14.48 9.47 -19.55
N LEU A 22 -14.61 10.36 -18.59
CA LEU A 22 -15.32 10.12 -17.35
C LEU A 22 -16.81 10.21 -17.69
N PRO A 23 -17.60 9.12 -17.59
CA PRO A 23 -19.04 9.28 -17.41
C PRO A 23 -19.20 9.67 -15.94
N LEU A 24 -19.28 10.97 -15.69
CA LEU A 24 -19.18 11.56 -14.34
C LEU A 24 -20.56 11.85 -13.72
N ALA A 25 -21.63 11.20 -14.19
CA ALA A 25 -22.94 11.40 -13.59
C ALA A 25 -22.96 10.83 -12.15
N CYS A 26 -23.11 11.73 -11.17
CA CYS A 26 -23.17 11.44 -9.75
C CYS A 26 -24.60 11.28 -9.21
N SER A 27 -25.62 11.46 -10.05
CA SER A 27 -27.04 11.28 -9.75
C SER A 27 -27.53 9.90 -10.20
N PRO A 28 -28.42 9.24 -9.42
CA PRO A 28 -29.03 7.99 -9.83
C PRO A 28 -30.02 8.23 -10.98
N ASP A 29 -30.13 7.27 -11.89
CA ASP A 29 -31.04 7.30 -13.04
C ASP A 29 -30.68 8.31 -14.15
N SER A 30 -29.43 8.83 -14.18
CA SER A 30 -28.81 9.49 -15.35
C SER A 30 -28.68 8.48 -16.50
N GLY A 31 -29.82 8.18 -17.10
CA GLY A 31 -29.91 7.39 -18.30
C GLY A 31 -29.37 8.19 -19.46
N ILE A 32 -28.05 8.47 -19.49
CA ILE A 32 -27.35 8.96 -20.67
C ILE A 32 -27.70 7.98 -21.79
N LYS A 33 -28.68 8.35 -22.61
CA LYS A 33 -29.17 7.46 -23.66
C LYS A 33 -28.03 7.32 -24.67
N PRO A 34 -27.57 6.10 -24.99
CA PRO A 34 -26.58 5.92 -26.04
C PRO A 34 -27.15 6.47 -27.35
N GLY A 35 -26.40 7.38 -27.97
CA GLY A 35 -26.79 8.08 -29.19
C GLY A 35 -27.49 7.18 -30.21
N GLY A 36 -28.72 7.56 -30.55
CA GLY A 36 -29.62 6.79 -31.39
C GLY A 36 -30.32 7.63 -32.44
N TRP A 37 -29.57 8.32 -33.30
CA TRP A 37 -30.11 8.94 -34.51
C TRP A 37 -30.42 7.87 -35.57
N ASN A 38 -31.65 7.38 -35.61
CA ASN A 38 -32.16 6.64 -36.76
C ASN A 38 -32.74 7.64 -37.78
N VAL A 39 -31.87 8.23 -38.60
CA VAL A 39 -32.29 8.96 -39.80
C VAL A 39 -32.10 8.05 -41.01
N SER A 40 -33.16 7.34 -41.41
CA SER A 40 -33.27 6.82 -42.77
C SER A 40 -33.50 8.00 -43.71
N GLY A 41 -32.44 8.45 -44.37
CA GLY A 41 -32.47 9.64 -45.20
C GLY A 41 -33.19 9.50 -46.54
N SER A 42 -33.56 10.65 -47.10
CA SER A 42 -33.22 10.97 -48.48
C SER A 42 -32.97 12.48 -48.67
N GLY A 43 -31.69 12.85 -48.76
CA GLY A 43 -31.20 13.87 -49.70
C GLY A 43 -30.95 15.30 -49.17
N GLY A 44 -29.67 15.68 -49.15
CA GLY A 44 -29.20 17.09 -49.23
C GLY A 44 -28.30 17.51 -48.07
N GLY A 45 -26.99 17.60 -48.30
CA GLY A 45 -25.99 17.70 -47.23
C GLY A 45 -25.61 19.11 -46.77
N MET A 46 -24.97 19.16 -45.60
CA MET A 46 -23.91 20.09 -45.16
C MET A 46 -23.19 19.45 -43.96
N SER A 47 -21.89 19.70 -43.83
CA SER A 47 -21.01 19.07 -42.84
C SER A 47 -20.91 19.84 -41.53
N SER A 48 -20.95 19.13 -40.39
CA SER A 48 -20.22 19.49 -39.17
C SER A 48 -20.03 18.26 -38.26
N SER A 49 -18.80 18.08 -37.79
CA SER A 49 -18.39 17.44 -36.52
C SER A 49 -19.13 18.10 -35.35
N GLY A 50 -19.56 17.49 -34.24
CA GLY A 50 -19.13 16.31 -33.52
C GLY A 50 -18.84 16.69 -32.06
N ALA A 51 -19.84 16.67 -31.18
CA ALA A 51 -19.78 16.63 -29.70
C ALA A 51 -21.19 16.36 -29.12
N ALA A 52 -21.25 15.93 -27.87
CA ALA A 52 -22.40 15.33 -27.15
C ALA A 52 -23.47 16.35 -26.72
N GLY A 53 -24.58 15.83 -26.13
CA GLY A 53 -25.87 16.50 -25.87
C GLY A 53 -25.75 17.94 -25.37
N ALA A 54 -26.49 18.84 -26.01
CA ALA A 54 -26.48 20.27 -25.73
C ALA A 54 -27.90 20.84 -25.85
N GLY A 55 -28.86 20.17 -25.21
CA GLY A 55 -30.25 20.63 -25.21
C GLY A 55 -31.19 19.53 -24.75
N GLY A 56 -31.75 19.72 -23.56
CA GLY A 56 -32.84 18.89 -23.05
C GLY A 56 -34.05 19.05 -23.95
N ASP A 57 -34.77 17.95 -24.20
CA ASP A 57 -35.99 17.92 -25.03
C ASP A 57 -37.16 18.56 -24.23
N GLY A 58 -37.04 19.86 -23.93
CA GLY A 58 -38.17 20.73 -23.58
C GLY A 58 -39.09 20.88 -24.78
N GLY A 59 -39.85 19.81 -25.09
CA GLY A 59 -40.85 19.78 -26.14
C GLY A 59 -40.27 19.74 -27.56
N SER A 60 -40.41 18.60 -28.25
CA SER A 60 -40.07 18.53 -29.68
C SER A 60 -40.93 19.52 -30.48
N LEU A 61 -40.31 20.57 -31.03
CA LEU A 61 -40.50 21.14 -32.38
C LEU A 61 -39.89 22.55 -32.39
N PHE A 62 -39.12 22.82 -33.45
CA PHE A 62 -38.52 24.10 -33.83
C PHE A 62 -37.08 24.33 -33.34
N ILE A 63 -36.13 23.84 -34.15
CA ILE A 63 -34.78 24.42 -34.25
C ILE A 63 -34.96 25.89 -34.59
N ASP A 64 -34.58 26.78 -33.69
CA ASP A 64 -34.54 28.19 -34.01
C ASP A 64 -33.33 28.49 -34.91
N SER A 65 -33.63 29.16 -36.01
CA SER A 65 -32.64 29.81 -36.87
C SER A 65 -33.02 31.29 -37.04
N GLY A 66 -33.46 31.91 -35.94
CA GLY A 66 -33.80 33.33 -35.82
C GLY A 66 -35.27 33.69 -36.08
N GLY A 67 -36.24 32.96 -35.51
CA GLY A 67 -37.66 33.26 -35.66
C GLY A 67 -38.59 32.57 -34.64
N THR A 68 -39.00 33.35 -33.62
CA THR A 68 -40.22 33.27 -32.79
C THR A 68 -40.91 31.91 -32.75
N CYS A 69 -40.84 31.24 -31.60
CA CYS A 69 -41.66 30.07 -31.29
C CYS A 69 -43.16 30.33 -31.49
N GLY A 70 -43.90 29.26 -31.75
CA GLY A 70 -45.34 29.32 -32.07
C GLY A 70 -46.21 29.91 -30.96
N ASP A 71 -45.70 29.92 -29.72
CA ASP A 71 -46.36 30.51 -28.55
C ASP A 71 -45.29 31.06 -27.56
N PRO A 72 -44.97 32.36 -27.60
CA PRO A 72 -44.03 32.99 -26.68
C PRO A 72 -44.74 33.44 -25.38
N THR A 73 -45.82 32.76 -24.98
CA THR A 73 -46.48 33.05 -23.71
C THR A 73 -45.54 32.67 -22.59
N ASP A 74 -45.34 33.61 -21.68
CA ASP A 74 -44.47 33.56 -20.51
C ASP A 74 -45.29 34.26 -19.39
N LYS A 75 -45.80 33.49 -18.43
CA LYS A 75 -46.79 33.98 -17.46
C LYS A 75 -46.16 34.60 -16.21
N ASP A 76 -45.13 33.99 -15.66
CA ASP A 76 -44.33 34.44 -14.50
C ASP A 76 -43.31 35.54 -14.89
N LYS A 77 -42.92 35.63 -16.16
CA LYS A 77 -42.02 36.65 -16.74
C LYS A 77 -40.55 36.45 -16.36
N ASP A 78 -40.14 35.21 -16.28
CA ASP A 78 -38.76 34.80 -16.06
C ASP A 78 -37.95 34.67 -17.38
N LEU A 79 -38.58 35.00 -18.52
CA LEU A 79 -38.07 34.81 -19.89
C LEU A 79 -38.05 33.35 -20.32
N ILE A 80 -38.88 32.48 -19.76
CA ILE A 80 -39.14 31.13 -20.23
C ILE A 80 -40.57 31.05 -20.74
N ALA A 81 -40.73 30.48 -21.94
CA ALA A 81 -42.06 30.30 -22.49
C ALA A 81 -42.72 29.06 -21.89
N ASP A 82 -44.00 29.16 -21.54
CA ASP A 82 -44.84 28.13 -20.90
C ASP A 82 -44.74 26.73 -21.54
N PHE A 83 -44.37 26.64 -22.83
CA PHE A 83 -44.24 25.37 -23.55
C PHE A 83 -42.90 24.65 -23.30
N LEU A 84 -41.83 25.37 -22.95
CA LEU A 84 -40.52 24.80 -22.57
C LEU A 84 -40.57 24.19 -21.16
N GLU A 85 -41.47 24.69 -20.33
CA GLU A 85 -41.78 24.22 -18.98
C GLU A 85 -42.77 23.04 -18.97
N LEU A 86 -43.00 22.41 -20.13
CA LEU A 86 -43.85 21.23 -20.32
C LEU A 86 -45.35 21.42 -20.00
N GLY A 87 -45.83 22.66 -19.90
CA GLY A 87 -47.24 23.04 -19.89
C GLY A 87 -47.88 23.20 -18.49
N PRO A 88 -49.17 23.56 -18.42
CA PRO A 88 -49.78 24.19 -17.24
C PRO A 88 -50.03 23.28 -16.02
N ASP A 89 -49.78 21.98 -16.14
CA ASP A 89 -50.04 20.98 -15.09
C ASP A 89 -48.75 20.29 -14.60
N LYS A 90 -47.57 20.61 -15.18
CA LYS A 90 -46.27 20.15 -14.67
C LYS A 90 -45.91 21.02 -13.46
N ASP A 91 -45.50 20.35 -12.39
CA ASP A 91 -45.16 20.91 -11.08
C ASP A 91 -44.00 20.01 -10.62
N THR A 92 -42.78 20.47 -10.85
CA THR A 92 -41.56 19.70 -10.70
C THR A 92 -41.29 19.51 -9.20
N ASP A 93 -41.09 20.56 -8.43
CA ASP A 93 -40.80 20.47 -6.99
C ASP A 93 -41.98 19.98 -6.10
N GLY A 94 -43.21 20.03 -6.63
CA GLY A 94 -44.42 19.55 -5.96
C GLY A 94 -44.96 20.52 -4.90
N ASP A 95 -44.61 21.80 -4.93
CA ASP A 95 -45.08 22.82 -4.00
C ASP A 95 -46.54 23.25 -4.24
N GLY A 96 -47.08 22.91 -5.41
CA GLY A 96 -48.44 23.21 -5.86
C GLY A 96 -48.55 24.40 -6.83
N THR A 97 -47.43 25.01 -7.20
CA THR A 97 -47.27 26.00 -8.26
C THR A 97 -46.80 25.28 -9.52
N PRO A 98 -47.55 25.32 -10.64
CA PRO A 98 -47.06 24.73 -11.88
C PRO A 98 -45.83 25.46 -12.39
N ASP A 99 -44.86 24.74 -12.98
CA ASP A 99 -43.57 25.28 -13.49
C ASP A 99 -43.77 26.59 -14.27
N ALA A 100 -44.71 26.63 -15.23
CA ALA A 100 -45.07 27.83 -16.03
C ALA A 100 -45.79 28.98 -15.27
N LEU A 101 -45.72 28.97 -13.95
CA LEU A 101 -46.14 30.01 -13.01
C LEU A 101 -45.17 30.14 -11.82
N ASP A 102 -44.13 29.31 -11.77
CA ASP A 102 -43.09 29.30 -10.77
C ASP A 102 -41.91 30.18 -11.24
N ASN A 103 -40.95 30.51 -10.38
CA ASN A 103 -39.70 31.15 -10.81
C ASN A 103 -38.47 30.34 -10.37
N ASP A 104 -38.69 29.16 -9.81
CA ASP A 104 -37.75 28.23 -9.18
C ASP A 104 -38.39 26.84 -9.26
N SER A 105 -38.45 26.29 -10.48
CA SER A 105 -39.31 25.17 -10.84
C SER A 105 -38.92 23.86 -10.14
N ASP A 106 -37.66 23.69 -9.73
CA ASP A 106 -37.20 22.55 -8.93
C ASP A 106 -37.05 22.83 -7.42
N GLY A 107 -37.27 24.09 -7.01
CA GLY A 107 -37.37 24.49 -5.61
C GLY A 107 -36.04 24.43 -4.87
N ASP A 108 -34.93 24.53 -5.59
CA ASP A 108 -33.57 24.46 -5.05
C ASP A 108 -33.09 25.84 -4.53
N GLY A 109 -33.75 26.93 -4.95
CA GLY A 109 -33.46 28.30 -4.53
C GLY A 109 -32.58 29.10 -5.49
N VAL A 110 -32.17 28.51 -6.62
CA VAL A 110 -31.70 29.20 -7.82
C VAL A 110 -32.92 29.50 -8.70
N LEU A 111 -32.92 30.66 -9.38
CA LEU A 111 -34.09 31.07 -10.16
C LEU A 111 -34.00 30.52 -11.57
N ASP A 112 -35.13 30.08 -12.13
CA ASP A 112 -35.25 29.56 -13.51
C ASP A 112 -34.56 30.49 -14.54
N ALA A 113 -34.70 31.82 -14.36
CA ALA A 113 -34.07 32.82 -15.22
C ALA A 113 -32.52 32.82 -15.19
N ASP A 114 -31.91 32.42 -14.08
CA ASP A 114 -30.46 32.26 -13.91
C ASP A 114 -29.98 30.88 -14.40
N GLU A 115 -30.89 29.90 -14.46
CA GLU A 115 -30.58 28.51 -14.81
C GLU A 115 -30.81 28.16 -16.28
N ALA A 116 -31.73 28.87 -16.92
CA ALA A 116 -32.17 28.61 -18.28
C ALA A 116 -31.10 28.79 -19.37
N ALA A 117 -29.91 29.28 -19.02
CA ALA A 117 -28.77 29.40 -19.92
C ALA A 117 -27.44 29.04 -19.25
N ASN A 118 -26.57 28.39 -20.03
CA ASN A 118 -25.22 28.05 -19.66
C ASN A 118 -24.21 28.84 -20.53
N PRO A 119 -23.68 29.98 -20.05
CA PRO A 119 -22.76 30.83 -20.82
C PRO A 119 -21.38 30.19 -21.05
N PHE A 120 -21.14 29.02 -20.46
CA PHE A 120 -19.90 28.28 -20.53
C PHE A 120 -19.88 27.22 -21.64
N LEU A 121 -21.00 27.02 -22.33
CA LEU A 121 -21.09 26.25 -23.57
C LEU A 121 -20.29 26.93 -24.71
N LEU A 122 -19.99 26.17 -25.77
CA LEU A 122 -19.33 26.71 -26.95
C LEU A 122 -20.23 27.75 -27.63
N ASN A 123 -19.61 28.70 -28.35
CA ASN A 123 -20.35 29.74 -29.08
C ASN A 123 -21.35 29.13 -30.06
N ASP A 124 -22.57 29.67 -30.03
CA ASP A 124 -23.71 29.28 -30.87
C ASP A 124 -24.29 27.88 -30.55
N GLU A 125 -23.93 27.27 -29.41
CA GLU A 125 -24.59 26.04 -28.93
C GLU A 125 -25.97 26.38 -28.33
N PRO A 126 -26.99 25.51 -28.52
CA PRO A 126 -28.28 25.70 -27.87
C PRO A 126 -28.15 25.74 -26.34
N GLY A 127 -28.95 26.58 -25.68
CA GLY A 127 -28.84 26.79 -24.24
C GLY A 127 -27.66 27.67 -23.81
N GLN A 128 -26.80 28.15 -24.72
CA GLN A 128 -25.67 29.01 -24.33
C GLN A 128 -26.11 30.38 -23.83
N THR A 129 -27.09 30.98 -24.50
CA THR A 129 -27.57 32.33 -24.21
C THR A 129 -29.08 32.35 -24.26
N ARG A 130 -29.66 33.32 -23.54
CA ARG A 130 -31.09 33.61 -23.56
C ARG A 130 -31.31 35.03 -24.06
N ASP A 131 -31.71 35.19 -25.31
CA ASP A 131 -32.05 36.46 -25.94
C ASP A 131 -33.57 36.69 -26.06
N ASP A 132 -34.35 35.62 -26.14
CA ASP A 132 -35.81 35.62 -26.05
C ASP A 132 -36.39 34.38 -25.34
N ALA A 133 -37.70 34.40 -25.04
CA ALA A 133 -38.35 33.36 -24.25
C ALA A 133 -38.46 32.00 -24.95
N CYS A 134 -38.18 31.95 -26.25
CA CYS A 134 -38.27 30.76 -27.07
C CYS A 134 -36.95 29.99 -27.16
N ASP A 135 -35.87 30.50 -26.57
CA ASP A 135 -34.56 29.86 -26.61
C ASP A 135 -34.57 28.52 -25.88
N LEU A 136 -33.87 27.56 -26.47
CA LEU A 136 -33.67 26.23 -25.89
C LEU A 136 -33.01 26.36 -24.51
N LEU A 137 -33.52 25.59 -23.56
CA LEU A 137 -33.00 25.54 -22.19
C LEU A 137 -31.63 24.85 -22.16
N ALA A 138 -30.79 25.30 -21.23
CA ALA A 138 -29.57 24.58 -20.88
C ALA A 138 -29.91 23.19 -20.28
N ASP A 139 -29.03 22.24 -20.57
CA ASP A 139 -29.02 20.86 -20.07
C ASP A 139 -27.54 20.50 -19.98
N SER A 140 -26.94 20.89 -18.85
CA SER A 140 -25.50 20.99 -18.67
C SER A 140 -24.83 19.63 -18.53
N ASP A 141 -25.52 18.64 -17.97
CA ASP A 141 -25.07 17.25 -17.87
C ASP A 141 -25.50 16.36 -19.06
N GLY A 142 -26.48 16.83 -19.86
CA GLY A 142 -26.95 16.17 -21.08
C GLY A 142 -27.83 14.95 -20.82
N ASP A 143 -28.44 14.84 -19.65
CA ASP A 143 -29.28 13.70 -19.27
C ASP A 143 -30.75 13.83 -19.74
N GLY A 144 -31.10 15.01 -20.26
CA GLY A 144 -32.35 15.32 -20.96
C GLY A 144 -33.37 16.05 -20.10
N ASP A 145 -33.11 16.23 -18.81
CA ASP A 145 -33.82 17.14 -17.93
C ASP A 145 -33.09 18.50 -17.95
N PRO A 146 -33.72 19.62 -18.35
CA PRO A 146 -33.07 20.93 -18.38
C PRO A 146 -32.69 21.43 -16.98
N ASP A 147 -31.64 22.25 -16.92
CA ASP A 147 -31.06 22.84 -15.68
C ASP A 147 -32.12 23.46 -14.77
N VAL A 148 -33.11 24.18 -15.32
CA VAL A 148 -34.23 24.80 -14.55
C VAL A 148 -35.14 23.79 -13.82
N ARG A 149 -34.89 22.50 -13.99
CA ARG A 149 -35.64 21.40 -13.38
C ARG A 149 -34.72 20.37 -12.73
N ASP A 150 -33.43 20.67 -12.62
CA ASP A 150 -32.42 19.76 -12.11
C ASP A 150 -31.68 20.35 -10.91
N LEU A 151 -31.80 19.65 -9.78
CA LEU A 151 -31.19 20.03 -8.50
C LEU A 151 -29.65 19.98 -8.49
N ASP A 152 -29.04 19.44 -9.55
CA ASP A 152 -27.60 19.24 -9.76
C ASP A 152 -27.33 19.31 -11.28
N SER A 153 -27.32 20.53 -11.83
CA SER A 153 -27.33 20.83 -13.26
C SER A 153 -26.17 20.20 -14.04
N ASP A 154 -25.00 20.05 -13.42
CA ASP A 154 -23.83 19.40 -14.05
C ASP A 154 -23.59 17.95 -13.59
N ASN A 155 -24.41 17.51 -12.65
CA ASN A 155 -24.48 16.16 -12.13
C ASN A 155 -23.15 15.66 -11.54
N ASP A 156 -22.40 16.55 -10.90
CA ASP A 156 -21.12 16.24 -10.27
C ASP A 156 -21.26 15.70 -8.83
N GLY A 157 -22.47 15.76 -8.26
CA GLY A 157 -22.83 15.31 -6.93
C GLY A 157 -22.80 16.40 -5.87
N VAL A 158 -22.64 17.66 -6.26
CA VAL A 158 -22.84 18.88 -5.49
C VAL A 158 -24.08 19.59 -6.04
N SER A 159 -25.10 19.80 -5.22
CA SER A 159 -26.33 20.47 -5.70
C SER A 159 -26.09 21.95 -6.02
N ASP A 160 -26.82 22.48 -6.99
CA ASP A 160 -26.80 23.89 -7.42
C ASP A 160 -26.90 24.86 -6.22
N THR A 161 -27.84 24.60 -5.30
CA THR A 161 -27.99 25.34 -4.03
C THR A 161 -26.70 25.44 -3.21
N GLN A 162 -25.90 24.36 -3.17
CA GLN A 162 -24.65 24.30 -2.42
C GLN A 162 -23.56 25.08 -3.15
N GLU A 163 -23.52 25.03 -4.47
CA GLU A 163 -22.52 25.71 -5.28
C GLU A 163 -22.66 27.22 -5.25
N THR A 164 -23.89 27.72 -5.20
CA THR A 164 -24.14 29.17 -4.99
C THR A 164 -23.58 29.69 -3.66
N THR A 165 -23.25 28.82 -2.70
CA THR A 165 -22.62 29.26 -1.44
C THR A 165 -21.17 29.74 -1.63
N TYR A 166 -20.50 29.30 -2.69
CA TYR A 166 -19.12 29.68 -3.02
C TYR A 166 -18.96 30.35 -4.40
N ASP A 167 -19.94 30.25 -5.29
CA ASP A 167 -20.04 31.01 -6.55
C ASP A 167 -21.39 31.73 -6.69
N ALA A 168 -21.75 32.55 -5.69
CA ALA A 168 -23.05 33.23 -5.58
C ALA A 168 -23.45 34.13 -6.77
N ASN A 169 -22.54 34.43 -7.70
CA ASN A 169 -22.83 35.22 -8.89
C ASN A 169 -22.64 34.43 -10.20
N GLY A 170 -22.45 33.11 -10.13
CA GLY A 170 -22.25 32.23 -11.28
C GLY A 170 -21.05 32.60 -12.14
N ALA A 171 -20.10 33.39 -11.62
CA ALA A 171 -19.02 33.94 -12.42
C ALA A 171 -17.94 32.90 -12.74
N LYS A 172 -17.88 31.83 -11.95
CA LYS A 172 -17.01 30.68 -12.19
C LYS A 172 -17.75 29.55 -12.90
N GLY A 173 -19.07 29.51 -12.76
CA GLY A 173 -19.93 28.55 -13.43
C GLY A 173 -19.91 27.20 -12.75
N CYS A 174 -19.75 27.16 -11.41
CA CYS A 174 -19.66 25.89 -10.69
C CYS A 174 -20.90 25.04 -10.94
N ARG A 175 -22.10 25.65 -10.81
CA ARG A 175 -23.41 25.07 -11.13
C ARG A 175 -23.49 24.23 -12.41
N VAL A 176 -22.70 24.59 -13.42
CA VAL A 176 -22.80 24.03 -14.77
C VAL A 176 -21.48 23.40 -15.23
N ARG A 177 -20.54 23.17 -14.31
CA ARG A 177 -19.19 22.65 -14.58
C ARG A 177 -18.65 21.86 -13.40
N VAL A 178 -18.54 20.56 -13.64
CA VAL A 178 -17.98 19.53 -12.74
C VAL A 178 -16.61 19.89 -12.11
N ASP A 179 -15.82 20.74 -12.76
CA ASP A 179 -14.56 21.26 -12.25
C ASP A 179 -14.57 22.78 -12.48
N CYS A 180 -15.05 23.49 -11.46
CA CYS A 180 -15.42 24.89 -11.56
C CYS A 180 -14.23 25.80 -11.85
N ASP A 181 -13.06 25.47 -11.32
CA ASP A 181 -11.86 26.25 -11.54
C ASP A 181 -10.94 25.70 -12.62
N GLU A 182 -11.24 24.55 -13.21
CA GLU A 182 -10.48 23.86 -14.27
C GLU A 182 -9.02 23.57 -13.87
N ASP A 183 -8.82 22.98 -12.69
CA ASP A 183 -7.50 22.48 -12.24
C ASP A 183 -7.30 20.97 -12.39
N GLY A 184 -8.37 20.25 -12.73
CA GLY A 184 -8.41 18.81 -12.94
C GLY A 184 -8.92 18.00 -11.74
N VAL A 185 -9.38 18.65 -10.68
CA VAL A 185 -10.07 18.04 -9.53
C VAL A 185 -11.52 18.52 -9.52
N ILE A 186 -12.47 17.60 -9.42
CA ILE A 186 -13.90 17.97 -9.39
C ILE A 186 -14.29 18.59 -8.04
N ASP A 187 -15.28 19.48 -8.04
CA ASP A 187 -15.73 20.25 -6.89
C ASP A 187 -16.09 19.34 -5.71
N LEU A 188 -16.80 18.24 -5.98
CA LEU A 188 -17.15 17.23 -4.98
C LEU A 188 -15.92 16.68 -4.21
N VAL A 189 -14.82 16.42 -4.91
CA VAL A 189 -13.58 15.89 -4.29
C VAL A 189 -12.89 16.98 -3.48
N GLU A 190 -12.93 18.22 -3.95
CA GLU A 190 -12.40 19.36 -3.23
C GLU A 190 -13.12 19.63 -1.92
N LEU A 191 -14.44 19.66 -1.96
CA LEU A 191 -15.29 19.78 -0.78
C LEU A 191 -15.05 18.63 0.21
N ALA A 192 -14.92 17.41 -0.28
CA ALA A 192 -14.58 16.23 0.52
C ALA A 192 -13.20 16.34 1.19
N ALA A 193 -12.24 16.99 0.54
CA ALA A 193 -10.88 17.21 1.03
C ALA A 193 -10.73 18.49 1.87
N GLY A 194 -11.73 19.39 1.84
CA GLY A 194 -11.69 20.72 2.45
C GLY A 194 -10.84 21.73 1.67
N SER A 195 -10.66 21.52 0.37
CA SER A 195 -10.05 22.48 -0.55
C SER A 195 -11.12 23.41 -1.15
N ASN A 196 -10.77 24.27 -2.11
CA ASN A 196 -11.63 25.37 -2.55
C ASN A 196 -11.95 25.22 -4.04
N PRO A 197 -13.21 24.87 -4.39
CA PRO A 197 -13.69 24.69 -5.77
C PRO A 197 -13.44 25.84 -6.75
N THR A 198 -13.11 27.03 -6.25
CA THR A 198 -13.01 28.26 -7.06
C THR A 198 -11.58 28.79 -7.22
N ASP A 199 -10.58 28.12 -6.64
CA ASP A 199 -9.19 28.52 -6.60
C ASP A 199 -8.24 27.39 -7.03
N LYS A 200 -7.81 27.43 -8.30
CA LYS A 200 -6.87 26.47 -8.93
C LYS A 200 -5.59 26.18 -8.15
N GLY A 201 -5.23 27.03 -7.18
CA GLY A 201 -4.07 26.83 -6.30
C GLY A 201 -4.35 25.90 -5.11
N SER A 202 -5.61 25.55 -4.89
CA SER A 202 -6.13 24.86 -3.73
C SER A 202 -6.52 23.43 -4.08
N VAL A 203 -5.56 22.60 -4.49
CA VAL A 203 -5.81 21.17 -4.76
C VAL A 203 -5.54 20.28 -3.55
N PRO A 204 -6.28 19.16 -3.39
CA PRO A 204 -5.90 18.09 -2.47
C PRO A 204 -4.53 17.51 -2.86
N ALA A 205 -3.65 17.29 -1.88
CA ALA A 205 -2.27 16.85 -2.12
C ALA A 205 -2.16 15.54 -2.94
N ASP A 206 -3.18 14.68 -2.88
CA ASP A 206 -3.25 13.41 -3.60
C ASP A 206 -4.71 13.13 -4.07
N ALA A 207 -5.26 13.95 -4.96
CA ALA A 207 -6.60 13.75 -5.54
C ALA A 207 -6.81 12.35 -6.16
N GLY A 208 -5.73 11.71 -6.61
CA GLY A 208 -5.72 10.32 -7.09
C GLY A 208 -6.23 9.29 -6.07
N LEU A 209 -6.26 9.58 -4.77
CA LEU A 209 -6.71 8.66 -3.72
C LEU A 209 -8.24 8.63 -3.51
N TYR A 210 -9.00 9.54 -4.12
CA TYR A 210 -10.43 9.73 -3.90
C TYR A 210 -11.30 8.99 -4.92
N PHE A 211 -12.11 8.03 -4.48
CA PHE A 211 -13.15 7.40 -5.29
C PHE A 211 -14.47 8.13 -5.10
N VAL A 212 -15.06 8.61 -6.19
CA VAL A 212 -16.42 9.17 -6.17
C VAL A 212 -17.38 8.02 -6.40
N LEU A 213 -18.21 7.68 -5.41
CA LEU A 213 -19.08 6.51 -5.41
C LEU A 213 -20.55 6.91 -5.20
N PRO A 214 -21.22 7.44 -6.24
CA PRO A 214 -22.66 7.67 -6.24
C PRO A 214 -23.45 6.40 -5.92
N TYR A 215 -24.63 6.56 -5.33
CA TYR A 215 -25.52 5.41 -5.13
C TYR A 215 -25.94 4.82 -6.48
N GLN A 216 -25.58 3.56 -6.72
CA GLN A 216 -25.85 2.86 -7.97
C GLN A 216 -25.19 3.47 -9.22
N GLY A 217 -24.20 4.36 -9.07
CA GLY A 217 -23.45 4.98 -10.18
C GLY A 217 -22.47 4.05 -10.92
N GLY A 218 -22.49 2.75 -10.62
CA GLY A 218 -21.60 1.76 -11.21
C GLY A 218 -20.22 1.66 -10.54
N GLU A 219 -19.40 0.74 -11.06
CA GLU A 219 -18.07 0.47 -10.52
C GLU A 219 -17.04 1.51 -11.00
N GLN A 220 -16.24 2.00 -10.07
CA GLN A 220 -15.11 2.89 -10.33
C GLN A 220 -13.79 2.15 -10.14
N THR A 221 -12.79 2.51 -10.95
CA THR A 221 -11.46 1.87 -10.88
C THR A 221 -10.33 2.88 -10.78
N LYS A 222 -9.35 2.60 -9.92
CA LYS A 222 -8.10 3.39 -9.84
C LYS A 222 -6.87 2.50 -9.72
N ASP A 223 -5.77 2.96 -10.30
CA ASP A 223 -4.50 2.26 -10.32
C ASP A 223 -3.53 2.86 -9.30
N PHE A 224 -3.08 2.06 -8.33
CA PHE A 224 -2.14 2.49 -7.30
C PHE A 224 -0.82 1.77 -7.45
N THR A 225 0.26 2.54 -7.47
CA THR A 225 1.63 2.02 -7.46
C THR A 225 2.21 2.07 -6.06
N PHE A 226 2.79 0.95 -5.64
CA PHE A 226 3.38 0.74 -4.32
C PHE A 226 4.87 0.46 -4.43
N SER A 227 5.63 0.86 -3.41
CA SER A 227 6.97 0.33 -3.18
C SER A 227 6.87 -1.02 -2.47
N THR A 228 7.82 -1.92 -2.69
CA THR A 228 7.79 -3.29 -2.15
C THR A 228 9.04 -3.66 -1.35
N GLY A 229 9.94 -2.69 -1.11
CA GLY A 229 11.15 -2.93 -0.34
C GLY A 229 10.84 -3.39 1.08
N VAL A 230 11.79 -4.12 1.69
CA VAL A 230 11.66 -4.58 3.08
C VAL A 230 11.67 -3.39 4.03
N ALA A 231 10.49 -3.01 4.52
CA ALA A 231 10.35 -1.85 5.40
C ALA A 231 10.43 -2.19 6.88
N LYS A 232 9.89 -3.36 7.25
CA LYS A 232 9.85 -3.87 8.61
C LYS A 232 10.55 -5.23 8.65
N ALA A 233 11.65 -5.32 9.37
CA ALA A 233 12.41 -6.56 9.48
C ALA A 233 12.89 -6.79 10.91
N ASP A 234 13.14 -8.04 11.23
CA ASP A 234 13.65 -8.43 12.53
C ASP A 234 14.86 -9.33 12.31
N ILE A 235 16.02 -8.81 12.67
CA ILE A 235 17.33 -9.38 12.34
C ILE A 235 17.91 -10.03 13.59
N TYR A 236 17.94 -11.36 13.58
CA TYR A 236 18.48 -12.17 14.65
C TYR A 236 19.86 -12.72 14.27
N PHE A 237 20.89 -12.27 14.98
CA PHE A 237 22.24 -12.78 14.82
C PHE A 237 22.40 -14.11 15.56
N LEU A 238 22.46 -15.22 14.84
CA LEU A 238 22.76 -16.53 15.40
C LEU A 238 24.23 -16.84 15.13
N ILE A 239 25.05 -16.71 16.17
CA ILE A 239 26.51 -16.71 16.05
C ILE A 239 27.06 -18.02 16.58
N ASP A 240 27.86 -18.69 15.77
CA ASP A 240 28.71 -19.80 16.21
C ASP A 240 29.78 -19.27 17.16
N THR A 241 29.83 -19.85 18.36
CA THR A 241 30.81 -19.48 19.39
C THR A 241 31.77 -20.62 19.74
N THR A 242 32.02 -21.52 18.79
CA THR A 242 33.04 -22.59 18.90
C THR A 242 34.45 -22.02 18.76
N ALA A 243 35.46 -22.80 19.13
CA ALA A 243 36.81 -22.30 19.42
C ALA A 243 37.49 -21.49 18.28
N SER A 244 37.18 -21.78 17.02
CA SER A 244 37.74 -21.12 15.83
C SER A 244 37.15 -19.74 15.55
N MET A 245 35.98 -19.43 16.12
CA MET A 245 35.19 -18.24 15.78
C MET A 245 35.63 -16.94 16.47
N GLN A 246 36.61 -16.97 17.39
CA GLN A 246 37.00 -15.80 18.18
C GLN A 246 37.29 -14.54 17.32
N PRO A 247 38.07 -14.63 16.23
CA PRO A 247 38.37 -13.44 15.44
C PRO A 247 37.13 -12.84 14.74
N ALA A 248 36.15 -13.67 14.37
CA ALA A 248 34.89 -13.22 13.79
C ALA A 248 34.00 -12.55 14.85
N ILE A 249 33.93 -13.13 16.05
CA ILE A 249 33.22 -12.55 17.20
C ILE A 249 33.81 -11.17 17.55
N ASP A 250 35.13 -11.04 17.56
CA ASP A 250 35.79 -9.76 17.84
C ASP A 250 35.51 -8.71 16.74
N ASN A 251 35.44 -9.13 15.47
CA ASN A 251 35.02 -8.26 14.37
C ASN A 251 33.57 -7.77 14.56
N LEU A 252 32.63 -8.64 14.93
CA LEU A 252 31.24 -8.27 15.20
C LEU A 252 31.13 -7.29 16.38
N LYS A 253 31.83 -7.56 17.49
CA LYS A 253 31.87 -6.66 18.67
C LYS A 253 32.35 -5.26 18.31
N ALA A 254 33.36 -5.15 17.44
CA ALA A 254 33.93 -3.86 17.04
C ALA A 254 33.04 -3.08 16.05
N SER A 255 32.20 -3.77 15.28
CA SER A 255 31.51 -3.23 14.11
C SER A 255 30.00 -3.04 14.28
N ILE A 256 29.36 -3.69 15.25
CA ILE A 256 27.89 -3.66 15.37
C ILE A 256 27.33 -2.22 15.46
N ASP A 257 27.94 -1.36 16.29
CA ASP A 257 27.50 0.04 16.51
C ASP A 257 28.11 1.04 15.51
N THR A 258 29.09 0.62 14.70
CA THR A 258 29.90 1.54 13.88
C THR A 258 29.76 1.30 12.38
N GLU A 259 29.36 0.09 11.98
CA GLU A 259 29.22 -0.33 10.58
C GLU A 259 27.86 -1.00 10.36
N ILE A 260 27.55 -2.07 11.09
CA ILE A 260 26.38 -2.91 10.78
C ILE A 260 25.06 -2.17 10.97
N ILE A 261 24.76 -1.73 12.20
CA ILE A 261 23.48 -1.08 12.51
C ILE A 261 23.30 0.24 11.75
N PRO A 262 24.30 1.15 11.71
CA PRO A 262 24.17 2.39 10.94
C PRO A 262 23.92 2.17 9.46
N THR A 263 24.61 1.21 8.80
CA THR A 263 24.46 1.00 7.36
C THR A 263 23.12 0.35 7.00
N ILE A 264 22.62 -0.59 7.80
CA ILE A 264 21.32 -1.23 7.53
C ILE A 264 20.16 -0.23 7.67
N LEU A 265 20.20 0.62 8.70
CA LEU A 265 19.09 1.54 8.99
C LEU A 265 19.12 2.81 8.13
N ASN A 266 20.31 3.32 7.78
CA ASN A 266 20.42 4.52 6.93
C ASN A 266 20.51 4.18 5.44
N GLY A 267 20.83 2.93 5.10
CA GLY A 267 21.27 2.56 3.76
C GLY A 267 22.67 3.06 3.43
N ASP A 268 23.21 2.58 2.31
CA ASP A 268 24.42 3.09 1.68
C ASP A 268 24.24 3.11 0.15
N PRO A 269 23.83 4.25 -0.43
CA PRO A 269 23.66 4.36 -1.88
C PRO A 269 24.98 4.36 -2.64
N ALA A 270 26.13 4.54 -1.97
CA ALA A 270 27.45 4.50 -2.58
C ALA A 270 28.06 3.09 -2.60
N ALA A 271 27.47 2.14 -1.87
CA ALA A 271 27.84 0.74 -1.93
C ALA A 271 27.61 0.15 -3.34
N SER A 272 28.31 -0.95 -3.63
CA SER A 272 28.17 -1.68 -4.89
C SER A 272 27.90 -3.16 -4.59
N PRO A 273 26.65 -3.64 -4.77
CA PRO A 273 25.45 -2.88 -5.15
C PRO A 273 24.98 -1.91 -4.04
N PRO A 274 24.16 -0.90 -4.36
CA PRO A 274 23.57 0.00 -3.36
C PRO A 274 22.82 -0.78 -2.28
N ILE A 275 22.90 -0.30 -1.04
CA ILE A 275 22.24 -0.90 0.12
C ILE A 275 21.03 -0.02 0.48
N PRO A 276 19.79 -0.51 0.29
CA PRO A 276 18.61 0.20 0.76
C PRO A 276 18.54 0.23 2.28
N ALA A 277 17.93 1.28 2.82
CA ALA A 277 17.60 1.37 4.23
C ALA A 277 16.45 0.43 4.59
N ILE A 278 16.55 -0.24 5.73
CA ILE A 278 15.42 -0.92 6.38
C ILE A 278 14.90 0.00 7.49
N GLY A 279 13.76 0.64 7.26
CA GLY A 279 13.25 1.72 8.11
C GLY A 279 12.91 1.30 9.55
N ASP A 280 12.38 0.09 9.74
CA ASP A 280 12.02 -0.48 11.04
C ASP A 280 12.65 -1.86 11.23
N ALA A 281 13.94 -1.89 11.59
CA ALA A 281 14.68 -3.10 11.86
C ALA A 281 14.90 -3.34 13.36
N TRP A 282 14.32 -4.37 13.96
CA TRP A 282 14.68 -4.79 15.33
C TRP A 282 15.84 -5.79 15.30
N ILE A 283 16.68 -5.76 16.34
CA ILE A 283 17.93 -6.52 16.38
C ILE A 283 17.99 -7.39 17.63
N GLY A 284 18.31 -8.67 17.45
CA GLY A 284 18.51 -9.64 18.53
C GLY A 284 19.76 -10.47 18.30
N VAL A 285 20.16 -11.26 19.30
CA VAL A 285 21.37 -12.09 19.22
C VAL A 285 21.23 -13.39 20.01
N GLY A 286 21.80 -14.45 19.49
CA GLY A 286 21.95 -15.74 20.16
C GLY A 286 23.28 -16.39 19.80
N GLU A 287 23.66 -17.41 20.56
CA GLU A 287 24.79 -18.26 20.22
C GLU A 287 24.37 -19.69 19.97
N VAL A 288 25.14 -20.35 19.12
CA VAL A 288 25.10 -21.78 18.86
C VAL A 288 26.50 -22.37 19.04
N ARG A 289 26.54 -23.57 19.62
CA ARG A 289 27.69 -24.47 19.65
C ARG A 289 27.16 -25.89 19.43
N ASP A 290 27.61 -26.83 20.25
CA ASP A 290 27.15 -28.20 20.26
C ASP A 290 26.42 -28.59 21.58
N VAL A 291 26.09 -29.87 21.71
CA VAL A 291 25.56 -30.46 22.94
C VAL A 291 26.60 -30.43 24.07
N PRO A 292 26.20 -30.27 25.34
CA PRO A 292 27.15 -30.13 26.45
C PRO A 292 27.92 -31.42 26.86
N TRP A 293 28.02 -32.42 25.99
CA TRP A 293 28.62 -33.71 26.35
C TRP A 293 29.27 -34.43 25.18
N LEU A 294 30.26 -35.25 25.52
CA LEU A 294 31.01 -36.08 24.59
C LEU A 294 30.10 -37.14 23.92
N PRO A 295 30.44 -37.58 22.68
CA PRO A 295 31.65 -37.24 21.93
C PRO A 295 31.52 -35.99 21.05
N TYR A 296 30.37 -35.33 21.07
CA TYR A 296 30.10 -34.19 20.20
C TYR A 296 30.65 -32.93 20.85
N GLY A 297 29.88 -32.22 21.66
CA GLY A 297 30.44 -31.10 22.46
C GLY A 297 31.05 -31.48 23.81
N GLN A 298 31.12 -30.47 24.67
CA GLN A 298 31.78 -30.54 25.97
C GLN A 298 31.00 -29.78 27.05
N ASP A 299 31.35 -30.04 28.32
CA ASP A 299 30.70 -29.37 29.45
C ASP A 299 30.78 -27.84 29.31
N GLY A 300 29.64 -27.18 29.51
CA GLY A 300 29.47 -25.74 29.33
C GLY A 300 29.06 -25.30 27.92
N ASP A 301 28.98 -26.20 26.93
CA ASP A 301 28.40 -25.86 25.63
C ASP A 301 26.88 -25.72 25.69
N ALA A 302 26.36 -24.84 24.85
CA ALA A 302 24.93 -24.63 24.72
C ALA A 302 24.55 -24.81 23.25
N LEU A 303 23.75 -25.85 22.99
CA LEU A 303 23.22 -26.15 21.67
C LEU A 303 22.50 -24.94 21.06
N TYR A 304 21.76 -24.21 21.88
CA TYR A 304 21.25 -22.89 21.56
C TYR A 304 21.11 -22.09 22.83
N ARG A 305 21.65 -20.86 22.82
CA ARG A 305 21.51 -19.94 23.95
C ARG A 305 21.02 -18.59 23.47
N TYR A 306 19.92 -18.20 24.08
CA TYR A 306 19.30 -16.88 23.91
C TYR A 306 19.23 -16.10 25.23
N ARG A 307 19.62 -16.70 26.37
CA ARG A 307 19.68 -16.03 27.69
C ARG A 307 21.09 -16.07 28.25
N PHE A 308 21.58 -14.92 28.67
CA PHE A 308 22.96 -14.70 29.06
C PHE A 308 23.02 -14.12 30.47
N GLN A 309 24.02 -14.53 31.24
CA GLN A 309 24.32 -13.90 32.51
C GLN A 309 25.32 -12.78 32.27
N VAL A 310 24.88 -11.54 32.48
CA VAL A 310 25.72 -10.33 32.36
C VAL A 310 25.81 -9.70 33.75
N GLY A 311 26.93 -9.93 34.43
CA GLY A 311 27.07 -9.56 35.84
C GLY A 311 26.07 -10.33 36.71
N ALA A 312 25.21 -9.60 37.42
CA ALA A 312 24.15 -10.17 38.27
C ALA A 312 22.79 -10.28 37.55
N GLN A 313 22.70 -9.90 36.27
CA GLN A 313 21.46 -9.87 35.52
C GLN A 313 21.41 -11.00 34.48
N THR A 314 20.23 -11.62 34.35
CA THR A 314 19.93 -12.47 33.21
C THR A 314 19.30 -11.61 32.12
N ILE A 315 19.95 -11.54 30.97
CA ILE A 315 19.52 -10.76 29.81
C ILE A 315 19.17 -11.73 28.70
N SER A 316 18.00 -11.53 28.08
CA SER A 316 17.60 -12.29 26.89
C SER A 316 18.04 -11.57 25.63
N GLY A 317 18.36 -12.33 24.59
CA GLY A 317 18.75 -11.83 23.27
C GLY A 317 17.58 -11.47 22.37
N ASP A 318 16.44 -11.11 22.96
CA ASP A 318 15.20 -10.79 22.27
C ASP A 318 15.41 -9.65 21.27
N LEU A 319 14.63 -9.67 20.20
CA LEU A 319 14.56 -8.57 19.25
C LEU A 319 14.09 -7.31 19.95
N ALA A 320 14.82 -6.21 19.74
CA ALA A 320 14.50 -4.92 20.30
C ALA A 320 14.83 -3.80 19.30
N PRO A 321 14.16 -2.62 19.41
CA PRO A 321 14.44 -1.49 18.54
C PRO A 321 15.88 -0.95 18.77
N PRO A 322 16.59 -0.56 17.71
CA PRO A 322 17.85 0.17 17.80
C PRO A 322 17.72 1.48 18.59
N VAL A 323 18.83 1.93 19.17
CA VAL A 323 18.87 3.18 19.94
C VAL A 323 19.38 4.31 19.06
N PHE A 324 18.57 5.35 18.86
CA PHE A 324 18.98 6.60 18.20
C PHE A 324 19.34 7.66 19.24
N ASP A 325 20.57 8.16 19.21
CA ASP A 325 21.07 9.18 20.15
C ASP A 325 20.90 10.63 19.66
N GLY A 326 20.19 10.82 18.55
CA GLY A 326 20.06 12.12 17.85
C GLY A 326 21.08 12.33 16.73
N GLN A 327 22.10 11.47 16.61
CA GLN A 327 23.09 11.52 15.53
C GLN A 327 23.31 10.18 14.82
N LYS A 328 23.25 9.07 15.56
CA LYS A 328 23.48 7.74 15.02
C LYS A 328 22.59 6.68 15.65
N TYR A 329 22.34 5.63 14.88
CA TYR A 329 21.74 4.41 15.38
C TYR A 329 22.81 3.48 15.96
N THR A 330 22.48 2.84 17.08
CA THR A 330 23.31 1.81 17.73
C THR A 330 22.46 0.59 18.07
N ALA A 331 23.12 -0.55 18.29
CA ALA A 331 22.44 -1.79 18.64
C ALA A 331 21.68 -1.64 19.97
N PRO A 332 20.59 -2.40 20.16
CA PRO A 332 19.89 -2.47 21.44
C PRO A 332 20.86 -2.78 22.60
N VAL A 333 20.57 -2.21 23.77
CA VAL A 333 21.43 -2.34 24.96
C VAL A 333 21.70 -3.80 25.29
N ALA A 334 20.65 -4.64 25.28
CA ALA A 334 20.74 -6.07 25.53
C ALA A 334 21.66 -6.78 24.51
N THR A 335 21.45 -6.53 23.21
CA THR A 335 22.27 -7.08 22.12
C THR A 335 23.75 -6.76 22.30
N LYS A 336 24.07 -5.51 22.61
CA LYS A 336 25.47 -5.09 22.85
C LYS A 336 26.08 -5.75 24.09
N GLN A 337 25.32 -5.81 25.18
CA GLN A 337 25.78 -6.45 26.42
C GLN A 337 26.06 -7.94 26.20
N ILE A 338 25.14 -8.64 25.53
CA ILE A 338 25.28 -10.06 25.20
C ILE A 338 26.47 -10.27 24.27
N LEU A 339 26.54 -9.54 23.15
CA LEU A 339 27.64 -9.65 22.20
C LEU A 339 29.00 -9.42 22.88
N GLY A 340 29.07 -8.47 23.82
CA GLY A 340 30.27 -8.20 24.63
C GLY A 340 30.71 -9.39 25.51
N THR A 341 29.79 -10.26 25.92
CA THR A 341 30.08 -11.47 26.71
C THR A 341 30.46 -12.70 25.88
N LEU A 342 30.16 -12.71 24.57
CA LEU A 342 30.45 -13.88 23.74
C LEU A 342 31.95 -14.15 23.66
N THR A 343 32.34 -15.39 23.92
CA THR A 343 33.71 -15.87 23.78
C THR A 343 33.69 -17.21 23.08
N ALA A 344 34.60 -17.39 22.12
CA ALA A 344 34.79 -18.67 21.46
C ALA A 344 35.27 -19.73 22.46
N GLY A 345 34.73 -20.93 22.37
CA GLY A 345 35.14 -22.08 23.14
C GLY A 345 34.28 -23.29 22.85
N GLY A 346 34.74 -24.47 23.24
CA GLY A 346 34.00 -25.70 23.02
C GLY A 346 33.85 -26.08 21.55
N GLY A 347 32.80 -26.85 21.26
CA GLY A 347 32.55 -27.52 19.98
C GLY A 347 32.78 -29.02 20.07
N GLY A 348 33.91 -29.42 20.66
CA GLY A 348 34.27 -30.81 20.99
C GLY A 348 34.54 -31.72 19.78
N ASP A 349 33.74 -31.63 18.73
CA ASP A 349 33.98 -32.13 17.40
C ASP A 349 33.60 -31.10 16.33
N ALA A 350 33.70 -31.51 15.07
CA ALA A 350 33.08 -30.82 13.95
C ALA A 350 32.38 -31.93 13.17
N PRO A 351 31.09 -31.81 12.80
CA PRO A 351 30.16 -30.64 12.70
C PRO A 351 29.68 -30.00 14.02
N GLU A 352 28.82 -28.96 13.93
CA GLU A 352 28.25 -28.23 15.08
C GLU A 352 26.71 -28.22 15.09
N GLY A 353 26.08 -27.97 16.24
CA GLY A 353 24.63 -28.14 16.49
C GLY A 353 23.63 -27.19 15.80
N THR A 354 24.00 -26.55 14.69
CA THR A 354 23.23 -25.48 14.01
C THR A 354 21.80 -25.86 13.65
N SER A 355 21.56 -27.05 13.11
CA SER A 355 20.20 -27.47 12.70
C SER A 355 19.23 -27.49 13.87
N GLN A 356 19.69 -27.94 15.05
CA GLN A 356 18.85 -27.97 16.24
C GLN A 356 18.62 -26.56 16.79
N ALA A 357 19.66 -25.71 16.75
CA ALA A 357 19.56 -24.34 17.20
C ALA A 357 18.54 -23.53 16.41
N LEU A 358 18.53 -23.67 15.08
CA LEU A 358 17.55 -23.03 14.21
C LEU A 358 16.12 -23.50 14.52
N TRP A 359 15.91 -24.80 14.72
CA TRP A 359 14.60 -25.31 15.09
C TRP A 359 14.12 -24.77 16.45
N LEU A 360 15.01 -24.72 17.45
CA LEU A 360 14.71 -24.16 18.77
C LEU A 360 14.39 -22.66 18.69
N ALA A 361 15.19 -21.91 17.94
CA ALA A 361 15.00 -20.48 17.74
C ALA A 361 13.69 -20.17 17.01
N ALA A 362 13.35 -20.93 15.97
CA ALA A 362 12.13 -20.71 15.19
C ALA A 362 10.85 -21.15 15.93
N THR A 363 10.89 -22.27 16.67
CA THR A 363 9.68 -22.84 17.28
C THR A 363 9.41 -22.44 18.73
N ASN A 364 10.43 -21.99 19.47
CA ASN A 364 10.34 -21.66 20.90
C ASN A 364 9.55 -22.72 21.70
N PRO A 365 9.98 -23.99 21.67
CA PRO A 365 9.19 -25.07 22.21
C PRO A 365 9.15 -24.99 23.74
N ASN A 366 8.07 -25.51 24.31
CA ASN A 366 7.94 -25.69 25.76
C ASN A 366 8.94 -26.68 26.36
N ASN A 367 9.61 -27.48 25.53
CA ASN A 367 10.54 -28.51 25.98
C ASN A 367 11.67 -28.71 24.95
N TYR A 368 12.90 -28.36 25.34
CA TYR A 368 14.09 -28.55 24.50
C TYR A 368 14.46 -30.03 24.36
N ALA A 369 13.94 -30.92 25.21
CA ALA A 369 14.05 -32.37 25.02
C ALA A 369 13.46 -32.87 23.71
N LEU A 370 12.61 -32.06 23.06
CA LEU A 370 12.08 -32.37 21.73
C LEU A 370 13.15 -32.33 20.64
N THR A 371 14.29 -31.65 20.86
CA THR A 371 15.44 -31.64 19.94
C THR A 371 16.55 -32.57 20.34
N ILE A 372 16.97 -32.59 21.61
CA ILE A 372 18.07 -33.42 22.09
C ILE A 372 17.86 -33.75 23.58
N GLY A 373 17.86 -35.04 23.90
CA GLY A 373 18.38 -35.58 25.17
C GLY A 373 17.72 -35.27 26.50
N GLY A 374 16.50 -34.72 26.60
CA GLY A 374 15.72 -34.79 27.85
C GLY A 374 16.21 -33.95 29.05
N ILE A 375 17.41 -33.37 29.00
CA ILE A 375 18.08 -32.79 30.18
C ILE A 375 17.77 -31.29 30.35
N TRP A 376 17.47 -30.57 29.26
CA TRP A 376 17.18 -29.12 29.31
C TRP A 376 15.68 -28.88 29.27
N ASN A 377 15.09 -28.58 30.42
CA ASN A 377 13.69 -28.18 30.52
C ASN A 377 13.61 -26.67 30.74
N TYR A 378 13.87 -25.89 29.69
CA TYR A 378 13.61 -24.44 29.73
C TYR A 378 12.12 -24.19 29.43
N PRO A 379 11.40 -23.45 30.29
CA PRO A 379 10.04 -23.04 29.96
C PRO A 379 10.05 -22.19 28.69
N GLN A 380 8.93 -22.18 27.97
CA GLN A 380 8.73 -21.29 26.82
C GLN A 380 9.22 -19.88 27.16
N HIS A 381 9.96 -19.27 26.24
CA HIS A 381 10.24 -17.86 26.37
C HIS A 381 8.96 -17.07 26.08
N ALA A 382 8.43 -16.39 27.09
CA ALA A 382 7.28 -15.50 26.92
C ALA A 382 7.76 -14.18 26.31
N CYS A 383 7.35 -13.93 25.08
CA CYS A 383 7.70 -12.71 24.37
C CYS A 383 7.03 -11.48 24.98
N PRO A 384 7.71 -10.32 25.02
CA PRO A 384 7.12 -9.09 25.53
C PRO A 384 5.91 -8.61 24.71
N LEU A 385 5.94 -8.83 23.40
CA LEU A 385 4.89 -8.44 22.47
C LEU A 385 3.97 -9.63 22.18
N ALA A 386 2.66 -9.41 22.26
CA ALA A 386 1.66 -10.41 21.92
C ALA A 386 1.73 -10.76 20.43
N GLY A 387 1.57 -12.05 20.10
CA GLY A 387 1.66 -12.53 18.72
C GLY A 387 3.09 -12.69 18.19
N SER A 388 4.12 -12.36 18.99
CA SER A 388 5.50 -12.63 18.61
C SER A 388 5.80 -14.11 18.46
N ILE A 389 6.68 -14.43 17.51
CA ILE A 389 6.98 -15.80 17.09
C ILE A 389 8.45 -16.13 17.38
N GLY A 390 8.73 -17.38 17.73
CA GLY A 390 10.09 -17.87 17.98
C GLY A 390 10.70 -17.37 19.29
N ALA A 391 11.87 -17.90 19.62
CA ALA A 391 12.61 -17.51 20.81
C ALA A 391 13.21 -16.10 20.69
N PRO A 392 13.60 -15.60 19.49
CA PRO A 392 13.97 -14.20 19.29
C PRO A 392 12.85 -13.20 19.50
N CYS A 393 11.59 -13.62 19.53
CA CYS A 393 10.40 -12.75 19.55
C CYS A 393 10.23 -11.89 18.30
N PHE A 394 10.22 -12.53 17.13
CA PHE A 394 9.88 -11.88 15.87
C PHE A 394 8.49 -11.23 15.99
N ARG A 395 8.40 -9.95 15.66
CA ARG A 395 7.17 -9.17 15.70
C ARG A 395 6.17 -9.68 14.66
N PRO A 396 4.86 -9.54 14.91
CA PRO A 396 3.87 -9.68 13.86
C PRO A 396 4.20 -8.76 12.67
N GLU A 397 3.97 -9.28 11.47
CA GLU A 397 4.11 -8.56 10.19
C GLU A 397 5.54 -8.09 9.82
N SER A 398 6.55 -8.34 10.65
CA SER A 398 7.95 -8.09 10.29
C SER A 398 8.50 -9.27 9.50
N LEU A 399 9.47 -9.04 8.60
CA LEU A 399 10.23 -10.11 7.96
C LEU A 399 11.24 -10.72 8.94
N PRO A 400 11.11 -11.99 9.34
CA PRO A 400 12.10 -12.64 10.21
C PRO A 400 13.37 -12.95 9.44
N ILE A 401 14.53 -12.52 9.94
CA ILE A 401 15.82 -12.76 9.30
C ILE A 401 16.78 -13.38 10.30
N PHE A 402 17.30 -14.56 9.98
CA PHE A 402 18.44 -15.16 10.67
C PHE A 402 19.73 -14.80 9.95
N VAL A 403 20.62 -14.10 10.64
CA VAL A 403 22.01 -13.91 10.21
C VAL A 403 22.84 -15.00 10.87
N LEU A 404 23.16 -16.05 10.11
CA LEU A 404 23.88 -17.22 10.59
C LEU A 404 25.36 -17.11 10.26
N ILE A 405 26.21 -17.04 11.28
CA ILE A 405 27.64 -16.81 11.14
C ILE A 405 28.37 -18.01 11.76
N THR A 406 29.04 -18.79 10.93
CA THR A 406 29.69 -20.06 11.34
C THR A 406 30.79 -20.45 10.36
N ASP A 407 31.81 -21.15 10.84
CA ASP A 407 32.82 -21.81 10.01
C ASP A 407 32.65 -23.33 9.94
N ALA A 408 31.68 -23.90 10.67
CA ALA A 408 31.47 -25.33 10.75
C ALA A 408 30.28 -25.84 9.93
N ALA A 409 30.37 -27.11 9.51
CA ALA A 409 29.23 -27.84 8.95
C ALA A 409 28.18 -28.12 10.03
N PHE A 410 26.96 -28.46 9.64
CA PHE A 410 25.87 -28.66 10.60
C PHE A 410 25.70 -30.13 10.97
N HIS A 411 25.61 -30.39 12.26
CA HIS A 411 25.03 -31.63 12.74
C HIS A 411 23.58 -31.74 12.31
N ASN A 412 23.23 -32.92 11.80
CA ASN A 412 21.95 -33.20 11.14
C ASN A 412 21.62 -32.20 10.04
N GLY A 413 22.64 -31.64 9.36
CA GLY A 413 22.50 -30.78 8.20
C GLY A 413 22.20 -31.54 6.90
N PRO A 414 22.35 -30.86 5.74
CA PRO A 414 22.19 -31.47 4.42
C PRO A 414 23.09 -32.70 4.19
N ASN A 415 24.29 -32.69 4.76
CA ASN A 415 25.17 -33.85 4.71
C ASN A 415 24.72 -34.94 5.70
N VAL A 416 24.20 -36.05 5.17
CA VAL A 416 23.73 -37.20 5.95
C VAL A 416 24.82 -37.91 6.75
N THR A 417 26.11 -37.65 6.51
CA THR A 417 27.20 -38.22 7.34
C THR A 417 27.41 -37.46 8.65
N HIS A 418 26.80 -36.29 8.79
CA HIS A 418 26.94 -35.39 9.94
C HIS A 418 25.81 -35.56 10.97
N GLN A 419 25.10 -36.68 10.98
CA GLN A 419 23.97 -36.89 11.88
C GLN A 419 24.45 -37.16 13.31
N TYR A 420 23.81 -36.55 14.31
CA TYR A 420 23.96 -37.04 15.68
C TYR A 420 23.51 -38.49 15.78
N ASP A 421 24.25 -39.28 16.57
CA ASP A 421 23.82 -40.59 17.01
C ASP A 421 22.78 -40.40 18.11
N GLY A 422 21.51 -40.68 17.80
CA GLY A 422 20.41 -40.58 18.75
C GLY A 422 20.67 -41.34 20.05
N ALA A 423 21.41 -42.45 20.06
CA ALA A 423 21.74 -43.16 21.31
C ALA A 423 22.68 -42.35 22.23
N LYS A 424 23.51 -41.47 21.67
CA LYS A 424 24.49 -40.64 22.40
C LYS A 424 23.95 -39.27 22.78
N VAL A 425 22.96 -38.77 22.05
CA VAL A 425 22.31 -37.49 22.33
C VAL A 425 20.90 -37.65 22.92
N GLY A 426 20.53 -38.85 23.36
CA GLY A 426 19.31 -39.10 24.13
C GLY A 426 18.00 -39.14 23.33
N GLY A 427 18.08 -39.59 22.07
CA GLY A 427 17.02 -40.31 21.37
C GLY A 427 16.33 -39.54 20.26
N SER A 428 15.62 -38.47 20.60
CA SER A 428 14.93 -37.62 19.62
C SER A 428 15.88 -36.55 19.12
N VAL A 429 16.15 -36.52 17.81
CA VAL A 429 16.95 -35.49 17.13
C VAL A 429 16.13 -34.90 15.99
N LYS A 430 16.10 -33.57 15.83
CA LYS A 430 15.43 -32.97 14.67
C LYS A 430 16.22 -33.22 13.41
N THR A 431 15.50 -33.54 12.34
CA THR A 431 16.10 -33.65 11.02
C THR A 431 16.37 -32.27 10.45
N TYR A 432 17.22 -32.21 9.43
CA TYR A 432 17.40 -30.99 8.64
C TYR A 432 16.07 -30.44 8.10
N ALA A 433 15.20 -31.35 7.62
CA ALA A 433 13.89 -30.99 7.10
C ALA A 433 12.99 -30.35 8.17
N ASP A 434 13.03 -30.82 9.42
CA ASP A 434 12.28 -30.20 10.51
C ASP A 434 12.71 -28.75 10.76
N ALA A 435 14.03 -28.48 10.70
CA ALA A 435 14.57 -27.13 10.88
C ALA A 435 14.15 -26.21 9.72
N VAL A 436 14.25 -26.68 8.47
CA VAL A 436 13.78 -25.96 7.28
C VAL A 436 12.28 -25.67 7.37
N THR A 437 11.47 -26.66 7.74
CA THR A 437 10.02 -26.48 7.92
C THR A 437 9.72 -25.47 9.02
N ALA A 438 10.46 -25.49 10.14
CA ALA A 438 10.27 -24.51 11.21
C ALA A 438 10.56 -23.07 10.76
N LEU A 439 11.61 -22.87 9.96
CA LEU A 439 11.93 -21.56 9.38
C LEU A 439 10.87 -21.11 8.36
N ASN A 440 10.44 -22.01 7.48
CA ASN A 440 9.42 -21.70 6.47
C ASN A 440 8.04 -21.42 7.10
N ASN A 441 7.69 -22.08 8.21
CA ASN A 441 6.44 -21.82 8.95
C ASN A 441 6.35 -20.41 9.53
N ILE A 442 7.48 -19.73 9.71
CA ILE A 442 7.54 -18.34 10.14
C ILE A 442 7.98 -17.42 8.98
N ASN A 443 8.07 -17.97 7.77
CA ASN A 443 8.61 -17.37 6.56
C ASN A 443 9.90 -16.55 6.82
N ALA A 444 10.84 -17.19 7.55
CA ALA A 444 12.13 -16.60 7.86
C ALA A 444 13.08 -16.66 6.66
N LYS A 445 13.84 -15.58 6.48
CA LYS A 445 14.98 -15.53 5.56
C LYS A 445 16.28 -15.82 6.30
N VAL A 446 17.24 -16.42 5.60
CA VAL A 446 18.54 -16.82 6.11
C VAL A 446 19.63 -16.12 5.31
N VAL A 447 20.43 -15.32 6.01
CA VAL A 447 21.68 -14.74 5.52
C VAL A 447 22.82 -15.54 6.11
N GLY A 448 23.53 -16.29 5.27
CA GLY A 448 24.59 -17.19 5.70
C GLY A 448 25.98 -16.62 5.47
N VAL A 449 26.79 -16.55 6.53
CA VAL A 449 28.16 -16.02 6.49
C VAL A 449 29.16 -17.13 6.88
N PRO A 450 29.66 -17.91 5.90
CA PRO A 450 30.68 -18.93 6.14
C PRO A 450 32.00 -18.24 6.49
N VAL A 451 32.54 -18.47 7.67
CA VAL A 451 33.79 -17.85 8.12
C VAL A 451 34.99 -18.73 7.74
N ALA A 452 36.05 -18.09 7.24
CA ALA A 452 37.27 -18.76 6.78
C ALA A 452 38.23 -19.01 7.95
N THR A 453 37.92 -19.98 8.80
CA THR A 453 38.76 -20.39 9.94
C THR A 453 39.05 -21.89 9.87
N GLY A 454 40.31 -22.24 9.60
CA GLY A 454 40.82 -23.62 9.68
C GLY A 454 40.47 -24.56 8.52
N SER A 455 39.18 -24.71 8.18
CA SER A 455 38.68 -25.72 7.22
C SER A 455 37.85 -25.08 6.09
N PRO A 456 38.46 -24.77 4.94
CA PRO A 456 37.78 -24.09 3.84
C PRO A 456 36.54 -24.85 3.35
N GLY A 457 35.40 -24.16 3.29
CA GLY A 457 34.14 -24.59 2.72
C GLY A 457 33.27 -25.46 3.63
N ALA A 458 33.65 -25.66 4.90
CA ALA A 458 32.92 -26.53 5.82
C ALA A 458 31.46 -26.08 6.04
N ALA A 459 31.25 -24.82 6.39
CA ALA A 459 29.91 -24.25 6.55
C ALA A 459 29.19 -23.91 5.23
N ARG A 460 29.95 -23.54 4.18
CA ARG A 460 29.37 -22.86 3.01
C ARG A 460 28.35 -23.72 2.27
N ALA A 461 28.59 -25.02 2.13
CA ALA A 461 27.65 -25.92 1.47
C ALA A 461 26.31 -25.98 2.20
N ASP A 462 26.35 -26.13 3.53
CA ASP A 462 25.15 -26.25 4.36
C ASP A 462 24.38 -24.92 4.43
N LEU A 463 25.08 -23.79 4.51
CA LEU A 463 24.48 -22.45 4.44
C LEU A 463 23.82 -22.19 3.08
N THR A 464 24.47 -22.62 1.99
CA THR A 464 23.96 -22.44 0.61
C THR A 464 22.66 -23.24 0.42
N ASP A 465 22.64 -24.49 0.88
CA ASP A 465 21.43 -25.33 0.85
C ASP A 465 20.31 -24.70 1.70
N LEU A 466 20.62 -24.28 2.93
CA LEU A 466 19.64 -23.66 3.83
C LEU A 466 19.03 -22.37 3.27
N ALA A 467 19.85 -21.50 2.71
CA ALA A 467 19.37 -20.28 2.04
C ALA A 467 18.48 -20.63 0.84
N THR A 468 18.79 -21.69 0.09
CA THR A 468 17.96 -22.14 -1.03
C THR A 468 16.62 -22.69 -0.57
N GLN A 469 16.60 -23.55 0.45
CA GLN A 469 15.41 -24.21 1.00
C GLN A 469 14.43 -23.23 1.70
N THR A 470 14.93 -22.07 2.11
CA THR A 470 14.15 -20.98 2.74
C THR A 470 13.77 -19.86 1.75
N GLY A 471 14.07 -20.05 0.46
CA GLY A 471 13.83 -19.01 -0.56
C GLY A 471 14.57 -17.70 -0.24
N SER A 472 15.72 -17.80 0.42
CA SER A 472 16.59 -16.69 0.79
C SER A 472 17.55 -16.39 -0.35
N LEU A 473 16.97 -15.89 -1.44
CA LEU A 473 17.64 -15.66 -2.71
C LEU A 473 17.67 -14.17 -3.05
N TYR A 474 18.67 -13.76 -3.83
CA TYR A 474 18.71 -12.48 -4.50
C TYR A 474 18.94 -12.66 -6.01
N HIS A 475 18.40 -11.72 -6.80
CA HIS A 475 18.61 -11.67 -8.23
C HIS A 475 19.82 -10.81 -8.57
N ASP A 476 20.76 -11.32 -9.37
CA ASP A 476 21.92 -10.53 -9.84
C ASP A 476 21.66 -10.00 -11.27
N PRO A 477 21.36 -8.69 -11.42
CA PRO A 477 21.13 -8.11 -12.74
C PRO A 477 22.41 -7.97 -13.57
N ALA A 478 23.60 -8.04 -12.96
CA ALA A 478 24.86 -7.69 -13.63
C ALA A 478 25.46 -8.84 -14.48
N PHE A 479 24.96 -10.08 -14.38
CA PHE A 479 25.53 -11.25 -15.07
C PHE A 479 24.49 -12.26 -15.55
N GLY A 480 23.49 -11.79 -16.31
CA GLY A 480 22.58 -12.68 -17.06
C GLY A 480 21.34 -13.15 -16.28
N GLY A 481 20.97 -12.44 -15.21
CA GLY A 481 19.67 -12.61 -14.54
C GLY A 481 19.50 -13.96 -13.87
N LYS A 482 20.38 -14.28 -12.92
CA LYS A 482 20.32 -15.54 -12.16
C LYS A 482 20.10 -15.27 -10.67
N ASP A 483 19.32 -16.15 -10.06
CA ASP A 483 19.09 -16.13 -8.63
C ASP A 483 20.23 -16.84 -7.89
N TYR A 484 20.69 -16.22 -6.81
CA TYR A 484 21.75 -16.72 -5.95
C TYR A 484 21.27 -16.75 -4.50
N PRO A 485 21.65 -17.77 -3.72
CA PRO A 485 21.40 -17.77 -2.28
C PRO A 485 22.14 -16.62 -1.60
N LEU A 486 21.57 -16.11 -0.50
CA LEU A 486 22.14 -15.08 0.37
C LEU A 486 23.33 -15.59 1.19
N VAL A 487 24.32 -16.13 0.48
CA VAL A 487 25.57 -16.71 0.96
C VAL A 487 26.68 -16.32 0.00
N PRO A 488 27.87 -15.89 0.47
CA PRO A 488 28.97 -15.53 -0.40
C PRO A 488 29.51 -16.74 -1.16
N LYS A 489 30.05 -16.49 -2.36
CA LYS A 489 30.65 -17.53 -3.21
C LYS A 489 31.89 -18.19 -2.60
N THR A 490 32.55 -17.49 -1.68
CA THR A 490 33.75 -17.93 -0.97
C THR A 490 33.59 -17.65 0.51
N ASP A 491 34.34 -18.38 1.33
CA ASP A 491 34.35 -18.13 2.77
C ASP A 491 34.92 -16.74 3.07
N VAL A 492 34.44 -16.16 4.15
CA VAL A 492 34.65 -14.77 4.53
C VAL A 492 35.80 -14.72 5.54
N GLY A 493 36.82 -13.93 5.24
CA GLY A 493 37.88 -13.67 6.23
C GLY A 493 37.28 -13.07 7.50
N SER A 494 37.72 -13.54 8.67
CA SER A 494 37.16 -13.15 9.97
C SER A 494 37.12 -11.65 10.23
N GLY A 495 38.05 -10.87 9.65
CA GLY A 495 38.06 -9.40 9.73
C GLY A 495 37.11 -8.68 8.75
N SER A 496 36.32 -9.41 7.97
CA SER A 496 35.38 -8.87 6.96
C SER A 496 33.94 -9.38 7.14
N VAL A 497 33.67 -10.07 8.25
CA VAL A 497 32.34 -10.64 8.55
C VAL A 497 31.28 -9.54 8.58
N SER A 498 31.54 -8.42 9.24
CA SER A 498 30.62 -7.28 9.34
C SER A 498 30.23 -6.70 7.97
N LYS A 499 31.21 -6.50 7.10
CA LYS A 499 30.98 -5.99 5.73
C LYS A 499 30.14 -6.93 4.91
N GLU A 500 30.38 -8.23 5.06
CA GLU A 500 29.64 -9.23 4.31
C GLU A 500 28.21 -9.38 4.81
N VAL A 501 27.99 -9.34 6.13
CA VAL A 501 26.65 -9.25 6.74
C VAL A 501 25.87 -8.08 6.13
N VAL A 502 26.46 -6.88 6.15
CA VAL A 502 25.85 -5.66 5.62
C VAL A 502 25.54 -5.80 4.13
N ARG A 503 26.48 -6.34 3.34
CA ARG A 503 26.30 -6.57 1.91
C ARG A 503 25.14 -7.53 1.61
N LEU A 504 25.05 -8.64 2.34
CA LEU A 504 24.00 -9.65 2.13
C LEU A 504 22.62 -9.16 2.60
N LEU A 505 22.54 -8.44 3.72
CA LEU A 505 21.28 -7.82 4.15
C LEU A 505 20.83 -6.74 3.17
N GLY A 506 21.77 -5.95 2.63
CA GLY A 506 21.49 -5.01 1.55
C GLY A 506 20.99 -5.70 0.28
N LEU A 507 21.58 -6.85 -0.08
CA LEU A 507 21.07 -7.67 -1.19
C LEU A 507 19.65 -8.20 -0.92
N LEU A 508 19.35 -8.66 0.29
CA LEU A 508 18.00 -9.10 0.64
C LEU A 508 16.98 -7.95 0.52
N ALA A 509 17.35 -6.75 0.99
CA ALA A 509 16.48 -5.58 0.94
C ALA A 509 16.30 -5.02 -0.48
N GLY A 510 17.37 -4.98 -1.29
CA GLY A 510 17.39 -4.30 -2.60
C GLY A 510 17.31 -5.18 -3.82
N SER A 511 17.56 -6.48 -3.69
CA SER A 511 17.50 -7.43 -4.81
C SER A 511 17.01 -8.81 -4.38
N GLY A 512 16.49 -8.93 -3.15
CA GLY A 512 15.88 -10.15 -2.64
C GLY A 512 14.63 -10.48 -3.43
N LEU A 513 14.31 -11.76 -3.52
CA LEU A 513 13.07 -12.21 -4.15
C LEU A 513 11.95 -12.27 -3.11
N HIS A 514 10.89 -11.52 -3.37
CA HIS A 514 9.71 -11.45 -2.51
C HIS A 514 8.44 -11.70 -3.32
N ASP A 515 7.51 -12.46 -2.76
CA ASP A 515 6.16 -12.53 -3.30
C ASP A 515 5.36 -11.37 -2.71
N VAL A 516 4.58 -10.68 -3.55
CA VAL A 516 3.86 -9.47 -3.17
C VAL A 516 2.40 -9.60 -3.55
N THR A 517 1.54 -9.44 -2.55
CA THR A 517 0.09 -9.38 -2.67
C THR A 517 -0.41 -8.09 -2.02
N THR A 518 -1.69 -7.78 -2.20
CA THR A 518 -2.37 -6.70 -1.50
C THR A 518 -3.30 -7.22 -0.42
N ALA A 519 -3.62 -6.34 0.52
CA ALA A 519 -4.76 -6.45 1.40
C ALA A 519 -5.43 -5.09 1.55
N HIS A 520 -6.72 -5.12 1.89
CA HIS A 520 -7.47 -3.93 2.22
C HIS A 520 -8.23 -4.13 3.53
N GLU A 521 -8.39 -3.05 4.28
CA GLU A 521 -9.05 -3.04 5.57
C GLU A 521 -9.69 -1.68 5.85
N ASN A 522 -10.66 -1.68 6.76
CA ASN A 522 -11.29 -0.46 7.23
C ASN A 522 -10.24 0.45 7.87
N TYR A 523 -10.24 1.75 7.56
CA TYR A 523 -9.37 2.66 8.28
C TYR A 523 -10.03 3.12 9.58
N ALA A 524 -9.41 2.74 10.70
CA ALA A 524 -9.73 3.25 12.03
C ALA A 524 -8.44 3.48 12.80
N CYS A 525 -8.39 4.57 13.56
CA CYS A 525 -7.23 4.92 14.37
C CYS A 525 -7.67 5.43 15.74
N ASP A 526 -7.02 4.93 16.80
CA ASP A 526 -7.27 5.36 18.18
C ASP A 526 -6.65 6.73 18.49
N GLY A 527 -5.77 7.22 17.61
CA GLY A 527 -5.08 8.50 17.72
C GLY A 527 -3.80 8.44 18.56
N GLY A 528 -2.83 9.27 18.19
CA GLY A 528 -1.52 9.33 18.86
C GLY A 528 -0.61 8.12 18.55
N ILE A 529 -1.01 7.29 17.61
CA ILE A 529 -0.25 6.17 17.05
C ILE A 529 -0.19 6.31 15.53
N ASP A 530 0.85 5.78 14.91
CA ASP A 530 1.01 5.79 13.46
C ASP A 530 0.22 4.61 12.86
N CYS A 531 -1.01 4.89 12.42
CA CYS A 531 -1.92 3.93 11.83
C CYS A 531 -1.68 3.77 10.31
N THR A 532 -1.17 4.82 9.65
CA THR A 532 -0.89 4.83 8.21
C THR A 532 0.50 4.29 7.86
N GLY A 533 1.36 4.06 8.85
CA GLY A 533 2.72 3.54 8.69
C GLY A 533 3.69 4.56 8.08
N ASP A 534 3.37 5.85 8.16
CA ASP A 534 4.16 6.94 7.56
C ASP A 534 5.22 7.54 8.51
N GLY A 535 5.27 7.04 9.74
CA GLY A 535 6.14 7.50 10.82
C GLY A 535 5.56 8.66 11.62
N VAL A 536 4.33 9.09 11.33
CA VAL A 536 3.64 10.22 11.98
C VAL A 536 2.44 9.69 12.77
N PRO A 537 2.31 10.03 14.07
CA PRO A 537 1.11 9.71 14.82
C PRO A 537 -0.13 10.36 14.19
N ASP A 538 -1.12 9.52 13.86
CA ASP A 538 -2.38 9.95 13.29
C ASP A 538 -3.34 10.48 14.37
N LEU A 539 -4.31 11.30 13.96
CA LEU A 539 -5.43 11.68 14.81
C LEU A 539 -6.42 10.51 14.94
N ALA A 540 -7.18 10.51 16.03
CA ALA A 540 -8.25 9.54 16.21
C ALA A 540 -9.27 9.69 15.06
N TYR A 541 -9.62 8.56 14.44
CA TYR A 541 -10.54 8.53 13.31
C TYR A 541 -11.32 7.21 13.30
N GLN A 542 -12.61 7.31 13.03
CA GLN A 542 -13.45 6.17 12.67
C GLN A 542 -14.38 6.61 11.55
N ASN A 543 -14.68 5.71 10.63
CA ASN A 543 -15.69 5.97 9.62
C ASN A 543 -17.05 6.26 10.27
N PRO A 544 -17.77 7.27 9.80
CA PRO A 544 -19.11 7.57 10.29
C PRO A 544 -20.05 6.38 10.05
N PRO A 545 -21.05 6.17 10.92
CA PRO A 545 -22.10 5.20 10.67
C PRO A 545 -23.00 5.69 9.52
N VAL A 546 -23.51 4.76 8.70
CA VAL A 546 -24.47 5.08 7.63
C VAL A 546 -25.88 5.34 8.19
N ASP A 547 -26.26 4.63 9.26
CA ASP A 547 -27.54 4.78 9.94
C ASP A 547 -27.37 5.26 11.39
N GLN A 548 -28.27 6.12 11.88
CA GLN A 548 -28.21 6.64 13.24
C GLN A 548 -28.27 5.52 14.30
N GLY A 549 -27.27 5.47 15.18
CA GLY A 549 -27.19 4.51 16.30
C GLY A 549 -26.50 3.19 15.97
N MET A 550 -25.95 3.03 14.76
CA MET A 550 -25.17 1.86 14.36
C MET A 550 -23.67 2.02 14.61
N MET A 551 -22.95 0.90 14.54
CA MET A 551 -21.49 0.86 14.60
C MET A 551 -20.85 1.62 13.41
N PRO A 552 -19.59 2.08 13.54
CA PRO A 552 -18.82 2.62 12.42
C PRO A 552 -18.90 1.74 11.17
N PHE A 553 -19.08 2.36 10.00
CA PHE A 553 -19.17 1.61 8.75
C PHE A 553 -17.81 1.03 8.35
N ASP A 554 -17.81 -0.20 7.83
CA ASP A 554 -16.61 -0.82 7.25
C ASP A 554 -16.48 -0.43 5.77
N ALA A 555 -15.71 0.62 5.51
CA ALA A 555 -15.51 1.16 4.17
C ALA A 555 -14.72 0.22 3.25
N SER A 556 -14.02 -0.77 3.81
CA SER A 556 -13.30 -1.76 2.98
C SER A 556 -14.24 -2.65 2.18
N THR A 557 -15.52 -2.72 2.57
CA THR A 557 -16.58 -3.44 1.85
C THR A 557 -16.99 -2.77 0.53
N LEU A 558 -16.66 -1.48 0.36
CA LEU A 558 -16.87 -0.77 -0.91
C LEU A 558 -15.86 -1.23 -1.98
N ILE A 559 -14.73 -1.82 -1.58
CA ILE A 559 -13.75 -2.41 -2.50
C ILE A 559 -14.25 -3.80 -2.91
N THR A 560 -14.58 -3.96 -4.19
CA THR A 560 -15.09 -5.22 -4.74
C THR A 560 -13.97 -6.16 -5.16
N LYS A 561 -12.85 -5.59 -5.63
CA LYS A 561 -11.75 -6.34 -6.22
C LYS A 561 -10.45 -5.51 -6.23
N ILE A 562 -9.32 -6.18 -6.07
CA ILE A 562 -7.99 -5.61 -6.34
C ILE A 562 -7.22 -6.57 -7.26
N GLU A 563 -6.76 -6.08 -8.41
CA GLU A 563 -6.02 -6.89 -9.38
C GLU A 563 -4.64 -6.34 -9.73
N THR A 564 -3.71 -7.22 -10.11
CA THR A 564 -2.36 -6.86 -10.54
C THR A 564 -2.38 -6.27 -11.94
N LEU A 565 -1.60 -5.21 -12.14
CA LEU A 565 -1.30 -4.68 -13.47
C LEU A 565 0.10 -5.06 -13.91
N GLU A 566 0.26 -5.28 -15.21
CA GLU A 566 1.56 -5.62 -15.78
C GLU A 566 2.50 -4.43 -15.71
N SER A 567 3.77 -4.70 -15.35
CA SER A 567 4.76 -3.63 -15.28
C SER A 567 5.16 -3.22 -16.71
N PRO A 568 5.27 -1.92 -17.01
CA PRO A 568 5.79 -1.48 -18.31
C PRO A 568 7.31 -1.70 -18.44
N ALA A 569 8.01 -2.11 -17.37
CA ALA A 569 9.46 -2.29 -17.37
C ALA A 569 9.89 -3.54 -18.18
N THR A 570 11.03 -3.44 -18.88
CA THR A 570 11.66 -4.56 -19.58
C THR A 570 13.15 -4.68 -19.22
N PRO A 571 13.62 -5.84 -18.71
CA PRO A 571 12.84 -7.03 -18.36
C PRO A 571 11.86 -6.77 -17.20
N LEU A 572 10.86 -7.64 -17.05
CA LEU A 572 9.90 -7.55 -15.95
C LEU A 572 10.62 -7.69 -14.60
N PRO A 573 10.21 -6.94 -13.57
CA PRO A 573 10.83 -6.99 -12.26
C PRO A 573 10.38 -8.19 -11.41
N TYR A 574 9.58 -9.11 -11.96
CA TYR A 574 9.06 -10.30 -11.29
C TYR A 574 9.09 -11.50 -12.24
N ALA A 575 9.06 -12.71 -11.66
CA ALA A 575 9.07 -13.95 -12.44
C ALA A 575 7.71 -14.26 -13.07
N SER A 576 6.61 -14.04 -12.33
CA SER A 576 5.24 -14.25 -12.81
C SER A 576 4.22 -13.46 -11.97
N ARG A 577 2.96 -13.44 -12.40
CA ARG A 577 1.85 -12.84 -11.64
C ARG A 577 0.56 -13.64 -11.81
N THR A 578 -0.30 -13.55 -10.80
CA THR A 578 -1.73 -13.93 -10.84
C THR A 578 -2.58 -12.67 -10.79
N GLU A 579 -3.91 -12.83 -10.74
CA GLU A 579 -4.83 -11.71 -10.55
C GLU A 579 -4.50 -10.89 -9.30
N THR A 580 -4.02 -11.48 -8.20
CA THR A 580 -3.82 -10.76 -6.92
C THR A 580 -2.37 -10.68 -6.46
N THR A 581 -1.46 -11.45 -7.05
CA THR A 581 -0.12 -11.65 -6.47
C THR A 581 0.97 -11.66 -7.54
N PHE A 582 2.05 -10.92 -7.29
CA PHE A 582 3.32 -10.98 -8.01
C PHE A 582 4.25 -11.99 -7.33
N TYR A 583 4.92 -12.83 -8.11
CA TYR A 583 5.82 -13.86 -7.59
C TYR A 583 7.26 -13.60 -8.00
N GLY A 584 8.18 -13.76 -7.06
CA GLY A 584 9.61 -13.53 -7.26
C GLY A 584 9.91 -12.10 -7.70
N LEU A 585 9.26 -11.12 -7.08
CA LEU A 585 9.54 -9.71 -7.30
C LEU A 585 10.96 -9.38 -6.81
N GLN A 586 11.71 -8.68 -7.66
CA GLN A 586 13.09 -8.34 -7.42
C GLN A 586 13.19 -7.02 -6.64
N GLY A 587 13.63 -7.10 -5.39
CA GLY A 587 13.98 -5.93 -4.59
C GLY A 587 12.79 -4.99 -4.31
N ASP A 588 13.07 -3.69 -4.37
CA ASP A 588 12.12 -2.60 -4.09
C ASP A 588 11.32 -2.15 -5.33
N ALA A 589 11.26 -3.00 -6.36
CA ALA A 589 10.63 -2.68 -7.63
C ALA A 589 9.16 -2.25 -7.46
N PRO A 590 8.72 -1.16 -8.12
CA PRO A 590 7.35 -0.70 -8.03
C PRO A 590 6.39 -1.71 -8.65
N VAL A 591 5.27 -1.95 -7.97
CA VAL A 591 4.16 -2.77 -8.46
C VAL A 591 2.89 -1.95 -8.48
N THR A 592 2.03 -2.20 -9.47
CA THR A 592 0.77 -1.48 -9.63
C THR A 592 -0.40 -2.43 -9.48
N PHE A 593 -1.40 -2.02 -8.70
CA PHE A 593 -2.66 -2.72 -8.53
C PHE A 593 -3.82 -1.82 -8.94
N ARG A 594 -4.79 -2.38 -9.67
CA ARG A 594 -6.07 -1.76 -9.95
C ARG A 594 -7.06 -2.12 -8.86
N VAL A 595 -7.69 -1.11 -8.27
CA VAL A 595 -8.67 -1.24 -7.21
C VAL A 595 -10.03 -0.88 -7.80
N HIS A 596 -10.99 -1.77 -7.61
CA HIS A 596 -12.38 -1.63 -8.03
C HIS A 596 -13.24 -1.33 -6.81
N ALA A 597 -14.10 -0.32 -6.90
CA ALA A 597 -15.00 0.04 -5.83
C ALA A 597 -16.39 0.44 -6.34
N VAL A 598 -17.43 0.18 -5.55
CA VAL A 598 -18.82 0.48 -5.92
C VAL A 598 -19.64 0.81 -4.67
N ASN A 599 -20.63 1.70 -4.82
CA ASN A 599 -21.66 1.93 -3.82
C ASN A 599 -23.03 1.48 -4.34
N ASN A 600 -23.52 0.34 -3.85
CA ASN A 600 -24.86 -0.18 -4.20
C ASN A 600 -25.87 -0.06 -3.05
N THR A 601 -25.44 0.43 -1.88
CA THR A 601 -26.20 0.27 -0.63
C THR A 601 -26.40 1.56 0.14
N ILE A 602 -25.50 2.54 0.01
CA ILE A 602 -25.47 3.75 0.84
C ILE A 602 -26.15 4.89 0.09
N LYS A 603 -27.22 5.44 0.67
CA LYS A 603 -27.90 6.66 0.21
C LYS A 603 -27.72 7.76 1.25
N PRO A 604 -26.63 8.52 1.21
CA PRO A 604 -26.36 9.48 2.27
C PRO A 604 -27.20 10.75 2.04
N ALA A 605 -27.70 11.34 3.13
CA ALA A 605 -28.50 12.58 3.07
C ALA A 605 -27.63 13.84 2.89
N THR A 606 -26.32 13.71 3.09
CA THR A 606 -25.30 14.76 2.93
C THR A 606 -24.02 14.09 2.44
N LEU A 607 -23.07 14.85 1.89
CA LEU A 607 -21.75 14.35 1.52
C LEU A 607 -21.10 13.53 2.65
N LEU A 608 -20.63 12.32 2.32
CA LEU A 608 -20.01 11.40 3.27
C LEU A 608 -18.64 10.94 2.77
N VAL A 609 -17.60 11.17 3.59
CA VAL A 609 -16.23 10.73 3.27
C VAL A 609 -15.84 9.58 4.18
N MET A 610 -15.59 8.42 3.58
CA MET A 610 -15.10 7.22 4.26
C MET A 610 -13.68 6.89 3.85
N ARG A 611 -12.98 6.10 4.66
CA ARG A 611 -11.56 5.76 4.46
C ARG A 611 -11.31 4.27 4.59
N ALA A 612 -10.45 3.74 3.72
CA ALA A 612 -9.89 2.41 3.83
C ALA A 612 -8.38 2.43 3.59
N LEU A 613 -7.69 1.42 4.10
CA LEU A 613 -6.27 1.20 3.80
C LEU A 613 -6.14 0.12 2.75
N ILE A 614 -5.22 0.33 1.82
CA ILE A 614 -4.72 -0.69 0.91
C ILE A 614 -3.24 -0.81 1.15
N ARG A 615 -2.76 -2.03 1.40
CA ARG A 615 -1.37 -2.29 1.77
C ARG A 615 -0.79 -3.43 0.95
N VAL A 616 0.46 -3.27 0.53
CA VAL A 616 1.25 -4.39 0.00
C VAL A 616 1.91 -5.17 1.13
N ARG A 617 1.81 -6.49 1.00
CA ARG A 617 2.37 -7.45 1.94
C ARG A 617 2.80 -8.71 1.21
N THR A 618 3.55 -9.56 1.87
CA THR A 618 3.76 -10.93 1.39
C THR A 618 2.48 -11.75 1.55
N PRO A 619 2.33 -12.89 0.84
CA PRO A 619 1.23 -13.83 1.06
C PRO A 619 1.09 -14.28 2.52
N ASP A 620 2.19 -14.29 3.27
CA ASP A 620 2.24 -14.68 4.70
C ASP A 620 1.95 -13.50 5.65
N GLY A 621 1.64 -12.31 5.13
CA GLY A 621 1.19 -11.17 5.90
C GLY A 621 2.28 -10.20 6.37
N GLN A 622 3.53 -10.32 5.89
CA GLN A 622 4.58 -9.36 6.24
C GLN A 622 4.45 -8.07 5.45
N VAL A 623 4.62 -6.93 6.12
CA VAL A 623 4.42 -5.61 5.53
C VAL A 623 5.61 -5.19 4.69
N LEU A 624 5.34 -4.66 3.50
CA LEU A 624 6.33 -4.19 2.55
C LEU A 624 6.16 -2.69 2.27
N GLY A 625 7.16 -2.05 1.66
CA GLY A 625 7.08 -0.70 1.09
C GLY A 625 7.05 0.48 2.07
N GLY A 626 6.91 0.22 3.37
CA GLY A 626 6.87 1.25 4.41
C GLY A 626 5.73 2.23 4.16
N LYS A 627 5.98 3.52 4.34
CA LYS A 627 5.00 4.58 4.04
C LYS A 627 4.42 4.51 2.62
N ASN A 628 5.22 4.04 1.65
CA ASN A 628 4.82 3.95 0.25
C ASN A 628 4.25 2.56 -0.12
N GLY A 629 4.21 1.64 0.84
CA GLY A 629 3.56 0.35 0.74
C GLY A 629 2.11 0.37 1.22
N ILE A 630 1.64 1.52 1.70
CA ILE A 630 0.28 1.75 2.19
C ILE A 630 -0.32 2.91 1.40
N LYS A 631 -1.61 2.81 1.09
CA LYS A 631 -2.42 3.89 0.51
C LYS A 631 -3.67 4.02 1.35
N LEU A 632 -3.87 5.22 1.91
CA LEU A 632 -5.13 5.62 2.51
C LEU A 632 -6.03 6.10 1.36
N VAL A 633 -7.05 5.32 1.03
CA VAL A 633 -8.02 5.66 -0.01
C VAL A 633 -9.26 6.28 0.63
N TYR A 634 -9.85 7.22 -0.09
CA TYR A 634 -11.02 7.98 0.34
C TYR A 634 -12.19 7.60 -0.55
N PHE A 635 -13.33 7.28 0.03
CA PHE A 635 -14.59 7.08 -0.69
C PHE A 635 -15.46 8.29 -0.43
N VAL A 636 -15.67 9.08 -1.46
CA VAL A 636 -16.55 10.24 -1.51
C VAL A 636 -17.91 9.75 -1.97
N LEU A 637 -18.85 9.66 -1.05
CA LEU A 637 -20.22 9.28 -1.33
C LEU A 637 -21.02 10.59 -1.40
N PRO A 638 -21.36 11.09 -2.60
CA PRO A 638 -22.10 12.34 -2.75
C PRO A 638 -23.47 12.22 -2.07
N GLN A 639 -24.04 13.36 -1.74
CA GLN A 639 -25.43 13.42 -1.29
C GLN A 639 -26.31 12.70 -2.32
N TYR A 640 -27.29 11.93 -1.84
CA TYR A 640 -28.31 11.38 -2.72
C TYR A 640 -29.26 12.52 -3.13
N ILE A 641 -29.08 13.04 -4.34
CA ILE A 641 -29.96 14.03 -4.97
C ILE A 641 -30.96 13.25 -5.83
N PRO A 642 -32.26 13.25 -5.48
CA PRO A 642 -33.26 12.56 -6.28
C PRO A 642 -33.61 13.38 -7.53
N LYS A 643 -33.68 12.73 -8.69
CA LYS A 643 -34.39 13.32 -9.83
C LYS A 643 -35.83 13.67 -9.44
N VAL A 644 -36.18 14.93 -9.63
CA VAL A 644 -37.52 15.47 -9.44
C VAL A 644 -38.41 14.95 -10.59
N LYS A 645 -39.65 14.53 -10.31
CA LYS A 645 -40.47 13.75 -11.28
C LYS A 645 -41.66 14.48 -11.84
#